data_AF-A0A8I2ZH03-F1
#
_entry.id   AF-A0A8I2ZH03-F1
#
_cell.length_a   1.000
_cell.length_b   1.000
_cell.length_c   1.000
_cell.angle_alpha   90.00
_cell.angle_beta   90.00
_cell.angle_gamma   90.00
#
_symmetry.space_group_name_H-M   'P 1'
#
loop_
_entity.id
_entity.type
_entity.pdbx_description
1 polymer ?
#
loop_
_entity_poly.entity_id
_entity_poly.type
_entity_poly.pdbx_seq_one_letter_code
_entity_poly.pdbx_strand_id
1 'polypeptide(L)'
;MSEIASEIVVHGEDMDVDDSMNDTSMATSAVASPAEFSGNEDMAEPSPHRDILQTNRNSLESPMSHTSEQSELSSLLSSVSSKATTTHNQVTTYLNVRNGIVRLCVRWFDVASVCYDWLVRNGFINFGCVEFPTVDEEKEGEPPTTKQKTIVVIGGGMSGLGCARQLENLAKQYKDQFRELGELPPKVVVLEGRTRVGGRVYSRAFTTKPTLSVPGFPGERYTAEMGETTIYDSNGRPVDPLRDDLVEKLYNDCLDRVSEYKHHNQPSKLIRGNHDYIEHGRDSGTDGSKTIAESEEAAAALPHAAPVSQQNVPERVNRVPVSADKLTGRIHTEPGTPATSKASEKAKEMGWTLKNNITPEANIDLDDAAARPDATLGSVLDEAIGQYRNLVDLTAQDHRLINWHVANLEYSNATSLHNLSLGNWDIDAGNEWEGKHTMVAGGYQTVPRGLALCPTPLDLKTNAPVHKIKYSSEGGLKRSLVECEDGTVVEADYVVSTIPLGVLKQGSVEFDPPLPGWKTDVIERIGFGVLNKVILVYDKPFWDTERHIFGVLRDAPNRHSVAQSDYASQRGRFFQWFNVTQTTGLPCLVALMAGVAGFDTERESNEDLVKEATGILRGVFGRKVPFPVEAVITRWGSDKFSRGSYSSSGPGMHPHDYDVMAKPVGNLYFAGEHTIGTHPATVHGAYMSGLRAASEVFDAMLGPIDIPSPLVLSKNSAVLKRKSPVEVYDPERARRDAHEAAVWDYIISTIGERPIPPGKVAANAYVLYNKAFFDEARKRCEKERSGKKKVSPNDVRVMTSKMWRAASAEERKPFEEDAVNAKAAHALAVQEYNDGSVRWDEAAINLRAEYEEEHDLAGSATLTADGKHRRTSKPVDYAEDDESVSE
;
A
#
# COMPACT_ATOMS: atom_id res chain seq x y z
N MET A 1 -7.79 3.58 10.57
CA MET A 1 -8.50 4.39 9.54
C MET A 1 -7.53 5.37 8.91
N SER A 2 -6.96 4.96 7.77
CA SER A 2 -6.16 5.80 6.88
C SER A 2 -7.06 6.89 6.29
N GLU A 3 -6.66 8.15 6.37
CA GLU A 3 -7.48 9.24 5.83
C GLU A 3 -7.20 9.36 4.33
N ILE A 4 -8.20 8.96 3.56
CA ILE A 4 -8.20 8.92 2.10
C ILE A 4 -8.58 10.31 1.60
N ALA A 5 -7.61 11.22 1.57
CA ALA A 5 -7.77 12.46 0.84
C ALA A 5 -7.13 12.32 -0.54
N SER A 6 -7.96 12.11 -1.56
CA SER A 6 -7.67 12.67 -2.88
C SER A 6 -7.61 14.19 -2.71
N GLU A 7 -6.43 14.72 -2.41
CA GLU A 7 -6.27 16.14 -2.16
C GLU A 7 -6.30 16.89 -3.49
N ILE A 8 -7.26 17.81 -3.57
CA ILE A 8 -7.15 18.95 -4.46
C ILE A 8 -6.25 19.91 -3.71
N VAL A 9 -4.94 19.86 -3.93
CA VAL A 9 -4.06 20.96 -3.51
C VAL A 9 -3.96 21.95 -4.64
N VAL A 10 -4.10 23.23 -4.33
CA VAL A 10 -4.26 24.33 -5.26
C VAL A 10 -2.95 25.11 -5.38
N HIS A 11 -2.61 25.58 -6.59
CA HIS A 11 -1.41 26.39 -6.86
C HIS A 11 -1.74 27.50 -7.86
N GLY A 12 -1.41 28.77 -7.59
CA GLY A 12 -1.50 29.83 -8.62
C GLY A 12 -0.33 29.77 -9.62
N GLU A 13 -0.59 29.46 -10.90
CA GLU A 13 0.03 30.08 -12.09
C GLU A 13 -0.49 29.46 -13.42
N ASP A 14 -0.59 30.31 -14.46
CA ASP A 14 -1.33 30.16 -15.73
C ASP A 14 -0.62 29.37 -16.84
N MET A 15 -1.38 28.78 -17.77
CA MET A 15 -1.11 28.82 -19.23
C MET A 15 -2.35 28.36 -20.04
N ASP A 16 -2.83 29.25 -20.92
CA ASP A 16 -4.00 29.13 -21.81
C ASP A 16 -3.80 28.18 -23.00
N VAL A 17 -4.86 27.45 -23.43
CA VAL A 17 -5.16 27.21 -24.86
C VAL A 17 -6.68 27.09 -25.10
N ASP A 18 -7.09 27.78 -26.16
CA ASP A 18 -8.39 28.10 -26.74
C ASP A 18 -9.18 26.88 -27.31
N ASP A 19 -10.52 26.97 -27.29
CA ASP A 19 -11.47 25.88 -27.60
C ASP A 19 -12.45 26.33 -28.69
N SER A 20 -12.76 25.48 -29.69
CA SER A 20 -13.85 25.78 -30.64
C SER A 20 -14.60 24.51 -31.08
N MET A 21 -15.89 24.50 -30.77
CA MET A 21 -16.90 23.46 -31.03
C MET A 21 -17.65 23.69 -32.36
N ASN A 22 -18.22 22.60 -32.91
CA ASN A 22 -19.57 22.55 -33.52
C ASN A 22 -19.96 21.06 -33.68
N ASP A 23 -21.06 20.55 -33.10
CA ASP A 23 -22.47 20.55 -33.59
C ASP A 23 -22.67 19.59 -34.79
N THR A 24 -23.64 18.67 -34.92
CA THR A 24 -24.93 18.40 -34.25
C THR A 24 -25.53 17.07 -34.80
N SER A 25 -26.42 16.40 -34.02
CA SER A 25 -27.64 15.66 -34.47
C SER A 25 -27.52 14.30 -35.17
N MET A 26 -28.48 13.35 -35.22
CA MET A 26 -29.72 12.96 -34.52
C MET A 26 -30.22 11.63 -35.17
N ALA A 27 -31.24 10.99 -34.56
CA ALA A 27 -32.16 9.96 -35.09
C ALA A 27 -31.76 8.48 -34.87
N THR A 28 -32.38 7.63 -34.02
CA THR A 28 -33.78 7.22 -33.67
C THR A 28 -34.25 5.90 -34.32
N SER A 29 -34.75 5.01 -33.44
CA SER A 29 -35.76 3.93 -33.65
C SER A 29 -35.27 2.63 -34.31
N ALA A 30 -35.78 1.42 -34.03
CA ALA A 30 -36.72 0.89 -33.04
C ALA A 30 -36.67 -0.66 -33.05
N VAL A 31 -36.83 -1.26 -31.86
CA VAL A 31 -37.69 -2.40 -31.47
C VAL A 31 -37.92 -3.57 -32.46
N ALA A 32 -37.53 -4.79 -32.05
CA ALA A 32 -38.40 -5.98 -32.00
C ALA A 32 -37.72 -7.18 -31.30
N SER A 33 -38.50 -7.88 -30.47
CA SER A 33 -38.25 -9.20 -29.85
C SER A 33 -39.50 -10.08 -30.09
N PRO A 34 -39.57 -11.33 -29.59
CA PRO A 34 -38.66 -12.46 -29.74
C PRO A 34 -39.43 -13.73 -30.20
N ALA A 35 -38.73 -14.85 -30.41
CA ALA A 35 -39.36 -16.17 -30.43
C ALA A 35 -38.41 -17.24 -29.85
N GLU A 36 -38.95 -17.98 -28.88
CA GLU A 36 -38.38 -19.16 -28.22
C GLU A 36 -38.46 -20.41 -29.11
N PHE A 37 -37.56 -21.38 -28.91
CA PHE A 37 -37.89 -22.81 -29.04
C PHE A 37 -36.93 -23.68 -28.20
N SER A 38 -37.53 -24.69 -27.55
CA SER A 38 -37.01 -25.64 -26.57
C SER A 38 -36.37 -26.92 -27.16
N GLY A 39 -35.57 -27.65 -26.37
CA GLY A 39 -35.33 -29.10 -26.57
C GLY A 39 -34.21 -29.76 -25.74
N ASN A 40 -34.61 -30.68 -24.84
CA ASN A 40 -33.90 -31.73 -24.06
C ASN A 40 -32.92 -32.63 -24.89
N GLU A 41 -32.06 -33.55 -24.40
CA GLU A 41 -31.82 -34.32 -23.15
C GLU A 41 -30.46 -35.10 -23.25
N ASP A 42 -29.99 -35.62 -22.10
CA ASP A 42 -29.26 -36.90 -21.85
C ASP A 42 -27.72 -37.12 -21.94
N MET A 43 -27.13 -37.28 -20.73
CA MET A 43 -26.44 -38.45 -20.11
C MET A 43 -25.31 -39.23 -20.83
N ALA A 44 -24.12 -39.34 -20.17
CA ALA A 44 -23.50 -40.60 -19.69
C ALA A 44 -22.04 -40.42 -19.18
N GLU A 45 -21.73 -40.95 -17.99
CA GLU A 45 -20.36 -41.30 -17.50
C GLU A 45 -19.95 -42.73 -17.93
N PRO A 46 -18.68 -43.16 -17.76
CA PRO A 46 -18.31 -43.89 -16.52
C PRO A 46 -16.85 -43.73 -15.98
N SER A 47 -16.72 -44.05 -14.68
CA SER A 47 -15.59 -44.34 -13.75
C SER A 47 -14.64 -45.52 -14.21
N PRO A 48 -13.61 -46.09 -13.47
CA PRO A 48 -13.27 -45.96 -12.03
C PRO A 48 -11.80 -46.17 -11.49
N HIS A 49 -11.67 -46.04 -10.15
CA HIS A 49 -10.83 -46.80 -9.17
C HIS A 49 -9.39 -46.32 -8.80
N ARG A 50 -9.12 -45.89 -7.54
CA ARG A 50 -8.79 -46.62 -6.25
C ARG A 50 -7.29 -46.98 -6.13
N ASP A 51 -6.58 -47.04 -4.98
CA ASP A 51 -6.66 -46.61 -3.58
C ASP A 51 -5.42 -47.22 -2.83
N ILE A 52 -5.05 -46.70 -1.65
CA ILE A 52 -4.42 -47.39 -0.47
C ILE A 52 -2.86 -47.58 -0.34
N LEU A 53 -2.31 -46.76 0.58
CA LEU A 53 -1.60 -47.02 1.87
C LEU A 53 -0.56 -48.16 2.12
N GLN A 54 0.47 -47.80 2.91
CA GLN A 54 1.12 -48.49 4.08
C GLN A 54 2.67 -48.43 4.04
N THR A 55 3.52 -48.29 5.08
CA THR A 55 3.51 -48.00 6.55
C THR A 55 4.98 -47.97 7.06
N ASN A 56 5.30 -47.14 8.10
CA ASN A 56 6.19 -47.34 9.29
C ASN A 56 7.64 -47.92 9.15
N ARG A 57 8.68 -47.66 9.98
CA ARG A 57 8.94 -47.01 11.30
C ARG A 57 10.48 -47.00 11.58
N ASN A 58 10.95 -46.08 12.46
CA ASN A 58 12.19 -46.08 13.29
C ASN A 58 13.56 -45.89 12.57
N SER A 59 14.58 -45.14 13.02
CA SER A 59 15.00 -44.62 14.34
C SER A 59 16.27 -43.73 14.22
N LEU A 60 16.54 -42.92 15.27
CA LEU A 60 17.83 -42.36 15.76
C LEU A 60 18.32 -40.96 15.30
N GLU A 61 18.72 -40.21 16.33
CA GLU A 61 19.24 -38.83 16.38
C GLU A 61 20.58 -38.64 15.65
N SER A 62 20.75 -37.51 14.92
CA SER A 62 21.93 -36.60 14.84
C SER A 62 21.93 -35.78 13.52
N PRO A 63 22.83 -34.79 13.38
CA PRO A 63 22.64 -33.35 13.60
C PRO A 63 22.04 -32.58 12.40
N MET A 64 21.43 -31.42 12.66
CA MET A 64 20.98 -30.47 11.63
C MET A 64 22.09 -30.22 10.60
N SER A 65 21.82 -30.59 9.35
CA SER A 65 22.67 -30.30 8.19
C SER A 65 22.04 -29.17 7.38
N HIS A 66 22.89 -28.33 6.78
CA HIS A 66 22.61 -27.17 5.93
C HIS A 66 21.67 -27.40 4.72
N THR A 67 21.01 -28.54 4.63
CA THR A 67 20.09 -28.93 3.56
C THR A 67 18.67 -28.38 3.78
N SER A 68 18.27 -28.04 5.03
CA SER A 68 16.92 -27.49 5.28
C SER A 68 16.74 -26.07 4.75
N GLU A 69 17.75 -25.21 4.83
CA GLU A 69 17.70 -23.84 4.30
C GLU A 69 17.55 -23.82 2.77
N GLN A 70 18.12 -24.80 2.06
CA GLN A 70 18.01 -24.90 0.61
C GLN A 70 16.64 -25.40 0.14
N SER A 71 16.02 -26.34 0.87
CA SER A 71 14.66 -26.78 0.53
C SER A 71 13.62 -25.72 0.88
N GLU A 72 13.83 -24.98 1.97
CA GLU A 72 12.97 -23.84 2.33
C GLU A 72 13.03 -22.73 1.29
N LEU A 73 14.22 -22.30 0.85
CA LEU A 73 14.39 -21.30 -0.22
C LEU A 73 13.79 -21.74 -1.56
N SER A 74 13.99 -23.00 -1.96
CA SER A 74 13.41 -23.55 -3.19
C SER A 74 11.87 -23.63 -3.11
N SER A 75 11.32 -24.04 -1.96
CA SER A 75 9.88 -24.05 -1.73
C SER A 75 9.28 -22.64 -1.67
N LEU A 76 10.01 -21.67 -1.12
CA LEU A 76 9.61 -20.26 -1.08
C LEU A 76 9.51 -19.71 -2.49
N LEU A 77 10.55 -19.90 -3.32
CA LEU A 77 10.59 -19.40 -4.69
C LEU A 77 9.55 -20.09 -5.60
N SER A 78 9.32 -21.40 -5.42
CA SER A 78 8.25 -22.13 -6.12
C SER A 78 6.85 -21.66 -5.71
N SER A 79 6.63 -21.29 -4.44
CA SER A 79 5.35 -20.78 -3.97
C SER A 79 5.03 -19.36 -4.47
N VAL A 80 6.07 -18.54 -4.70
CA VAL A 80 5.96 -17.12 -5.11
C VAL A 80 5.60 -16.97 -6.60
N SER A 81 5.97 -17.92 -7.46
CA SER A 81 5.55 -17.94 -8.87
C SER A 81 4.02 -18.06 -9.07
N SER A 82 3.28 -18.47 -8.03
CA SER A 82 1.85 -18.78 -8.10
C SER A 82 0.91 -17.77 -7.42
N LYS A 83 1.43 -16.71 -6.78
CA LYS A 83 0.61 -15.81 -5.94
C LYS A 83 0.83 -14.33 -6.28
N ALA A 84 -0.27 -13.67 -6.66
CA ALA A 84 -0.33 -12.30 -7.18
C ALA A 84 -0.12 -11.17 -6.13
N THR A 85 0.39 -11.45 -4.93
CA THR A 85 0.65 -10.41 -3.92
C THR A 85 1.73 -10.86 -2.91
N THR A 86 2.69 -9.99 -2.63
CA THR A 86 3.89 -10.28 -1.81
C THR A 86 3.99 -9.31 -0.64
N THR A 87 4.42 -9.80 0.52
CA THR A 87 4.53 -9.01 1.76
C THR A 87 5.81 -8.17 1.80
N HIS A 88 5.79 -7.06 2.58
CA HIS A 88 6.99 -6.24 2.84
C HIS A 88 8.16 -7.06 3.39
N ASN A 89 7.89 -8.07 4.23
CA ASN A 89 8.91 -9.00 4.73
C ASN A 89 9.52 -9.84 3.61
N GLN A 90 8.72 -10.36 2.68
CA GLN A 90 9.23 -11.11 1.53
C GLN A 90 10.07 -10.21 0.61
N VAL A 91 9.63 -8.98 0.32
CA VAL A 91 10.40 -8.00 -0.46
C VAL A 91 11.72 -7.66 0.25
N THR A 92 11.69 -7.43 1.56
CA THR A 92 12.89 -7.15 2.37
C THR A 92 13.83 -8.35 2.40
N THR A 93 13.32 -9.57 2.57
CA THR A 93 14.11 -10.79 2.47
C THR A 93 14.76 -10.90 1.10
N TYR A 94 14.03 -10.58 0.03
CA TYR A 94 14.52 -10.66 -1.33
C TYR A 94 15.58 -9.60 -1.65
N LEU A 95 15.40 -8.37 -1.17
CA LEU A 95 16.40 -7.31 -1.24
C LEU A 95 17.65 -7.65 -0.42
N ASN A 96 17.48 -8.24 0.76
CA ASN A 96 18.59 -8.71 1.60
C ASN A 96 19.32 -9.89 0.96
N VAL A 97 18.60 -10.79 0.29
CA VAL A 97 19.15 -11.90 -0.50
C VAL A 97 19.91 -11.34 -1.70
N ARG A 98 19.33 -10.43 -2.49
CA ARG A 98 20.02 -9.76 -3.60
C ARG A 98 21.28 -9.02 -3.13
N ASN A 99 21.16 -8.15 -2.13
CA ASN A 99 22.28 -7.36 -1.60
C ASN A 99 23.34 -8.25 -0.92
N GLY A 100 22.94 -9.37 -0.34
CA GLY A 100 23.83 -10.39 0.23
C GLY A 100 24.53 -11.23 -0.84
N ILE A 101 23.87 -11.51 -1.96
CA ILE A 101 24.39 -12.30 -3.08
C ILE A 101 25.35 -11.49 -3.96
N VAL A 102 25.12 -10.20 -4.19
CA VAL A 102 26.08 -9.33 -4.90
C VAL A 102 27.44 -9.29 -4.17
N ARG A 103 27.44 -9.61 -2.86
CA ARG A 103 28.66 -9.73 -2.03
C ARG A 103 29.27 -11.14 -2.01
N LEU A 104 28.65 -12.15 -2.61
CA LEU A 104 29.05 -13.55 -2.53
C LEU A 104 29.23 -14.17 -3.92
N CYS A 105 30.37 -14.88 -4.07
CA CYS A 105 30.73 -15.88 -5.08
C CYS A 105 29.66 -16.29 -6.11
N VAL A 106 30.07 -16.42 -7.39
CA VAL A 106 29.35 -16.90 -8.60
C VAL A 106 28.25 -17.94 -8.37
N ARG A 107 28.38 -18.77 -7.34
CA ARG A 107 27.42 -19.78 -6.88
C ARG A 107 25.97 -19.31 -6.76
N TRP A 108 25.72 -18.06 -6.37
CA TRP A 108 24.37 -17.54 -6.08
C TRP A 108 23.83 -16.60 -7.15
N PHE A 109 24.60 -16.37 -8.23
CA PHE A 109 24.26 -15.40 -9.26
C PHE A 109 22.87 -15.63 -9.86
N ASP A 110 22.53 -16.89 -10.16
CA ASP A 110 21.23 -17.27 -10.73
C ASP A 110 20.06 -16.93 -9.80
N VAL A 111 20.22 -17.15 -8.48
CA VAL A 111 19.23 -16.71 -7.49
C VAL A 111 19.07 -15.21 -7.53
N ALA A 112 20.15 -14.43 -7.49
CA ALA A 112 20.04 -12.97 -7.54
C ALA A 112 19.54 -12.42 -8.87
N SER A 113 19.70 -13.15 -9.97
CA SER A 113 19.12 -12.77 -11.26
C SER A 113 17.59 -12.95 -11.24
N VAL A 114 17.10 -14.11 -10.79
CA VAL A 114 15.66 -14.35 -10.60
C VAL A 114 15.09 -13.35 -9.57
N CYS A 115 15.75 -13.29 -8.39
CA CYS A 115 16.08 -12.10 -7.59
C CYS A 115 15.68 -10.71 -8.07
N TYR A 116 16.16 -10.38 -9.25
CA TYR A 116 16.14 -9.05 -9.76
C TYR A 116 14.96 -8.91 -10.71
N ASP A 117 14.81 -9.87 -11.61
CA ASP A 117 13.73 -9.90 -12.59
C ASP A 117 12.35 -9.87 -11.95
N TRP A 118 12.18 -10.62 -10.85
CA TRP A 118 10.90 -10.64 -10.16
C TRP A 118 10.56 -9.29 -9.52
N LEU A 119 11.52 -8.62 -8.85
CA LEU A 119 11.28 -7.30 -8.26
C LEU A 119 10.99 -6.24 -9.31
N VAL A 120 11.74 -6.27 -10.42
CA VAL A 120 11.61 -5.30 -11.51
C VAL A 120 10.27 -5.48 -12.21
N ARG A 121 9.95 -6.71 -12.67
CA ARG A 121 8.72 -7.00 -13.43
C ARG A 121 7.47 -6.68 -12.62
N ASN A 122 7.48 -6.95 -11.32
CA ASN A 122 6.36 -6.66 -10.42
C ASN A 122 6.36 -5.22 -9.86
N GLY A 123 7.30 -4.35 -10.26
CA GLY A 123 7.30 -2.94 -9.87
C GLY A 123 7.65 -2.68 -8.39
N PHE A 124 8.42 -3.56 -7.74
CA PHE A 124 8.94 -3.33 -6.39
C PHE A 124 10.25 -2.53 -6.38
N ILE A 125 10.99 -2.56 -7.48
CA ILE A 125 12.14 -1.69 -7.76
C ILE A 125 12.05 -1.16 -9.20
N ASN A 126 12.83 -0.13 -9.53
CA ASN A 126 12.88 0.46 -10.86
C ASN A 126 11.50 0.98 -11.38
N PHE A 127 10.61 1.34 -10.47
CA PHE A 127 9.31 1.94 -10.78
C PHE A 127 9.36 3.47 -10.68
N GLY A 128 8.41 4.13 -11.33
CA GLY A 128 8.32 5.60 -11.34
C GLY A 128 9.27 6.23 -12.36
N CYS A 129 9.75 7.43 -12.08
CA CYS A 129 10.58 8.22 -12.98
C CYS A 129 12.05 7.80 -12.85
N VAL A 130 12.44 6.70 -13.51
CA VAL A 130 13.79 6.13 -13.44
C VAL A 130 14.51 6.33 -14.78
N GLU A 131 15.74 6.81 -14.73
CA GLU A 131 16.63 6.87 -15.89
C GLU A 131 17.42 5.57 -16.03
N PHE A 132 17.51 5.07 -17.27
CA PHE A 132 18.33 3.91 -17.62
C PHE A 132 19.46 4.36 -18.55
N PRO A 133 20.69 3.87 -18.37
CA PRO A 133 21.79 4.16 -19.28
C PRO A 133 21.42 3.74 -20.71
N THR A 134 21.34 4.70 -21.63
CA THR A 134 21.16 4.42 -23.05
C THR A 134 22.48 3.92 -23.62
N VAL A 135 22.70 2.60 -23.55
CA VAL A 135 23.71 1.96 -24.41
C VAL A 135 23.06 1.82 -25.79
N ASP A 136 23.14 2.90 -26.56
CA ASP A 136 22.77 2.96 -27.98
C ASP A 136 23.89 2.32 -28.81
N GLU A 137 24.11 1.03 -28.61
CA GLU A 137 24.77 0.22 -29.63
C GLU A 137 23.66 -0.38 -30.49
N GLU A 138 23.29 0.34 -31.56
CA GLU A 138 22.72 -0.33 -32.73
C GLU A 138 23.78 -1.32 -33.19
N LYS A 139 23.54 -2.63 -32.98
CA LYS A 139 24.40 -3.64 -33.59
C LYS A 139 24.23 -3.54 -35.10
N GLU A 140 25.17 -2.88 -35.77
CA GLU A 140 25.25 -2.84 -37.23
C GLU A 140 25.20 -4.27 -37.78
N GLY A 141 24.10 -4.62 -38.46
CA GLY A 141 23.95 -5.92 -39.14
C GLY A 141 22.68 -6.72 -38.82
N GLU A 142 21.82 -6.29 -37.88
CA GLU A 142 20.53 -6.96 -37.66
C GLU A 142 19.50 -6.65 -38.77
N PRO A 143 18.74 -7.65 -39.25
CA PRO A 143 17.72 -7.42 -40.28
C PRO A 143 16.63 -6.48 -39.74
N PRO A 144 16.05 -5.59 -40.58
CA PRO A 144 15.01 -4.68 -40.14
C PRO A 144 13.76 -5.46 -39.71
N THR A 145 13.52 -5.58 -38.40
CA THR A 145 12.25 -6.08 -37.89
C THR A 145 11.21 -4.95 -37.87
N THR A 146 10.04 -5.23 -38.45
CA THR A 146 8.89 -4.32 -38.44
C THR A 146 7.83 -4.72 -37.42
N LYS A 147 8.07 -5.80 -36.64
CA LYS A 147 7.08 -6.29 -35.67
C LYS A 147 7.25 -5.53 -34.36
N GLN A 148 6.25 -4.75 -34.02
CA GLN A 148 6.18 -4.02 -32.75
C GLN A 148 4.77 -4.16 -32.18
N LYS A 149 4.67 -4.58 -30.92
CA LYS A 149 3.39 -4.65 -30.20
C LYS A 149 2.97 -3.26 -29.75
N THR A 150 1.67 -2.98 -29.75
CA THR A 150 1.09 -1.74 -29.24
C THR A 150 0.24 -2.02 -28.00
N ILE A 151 0.46 -1.24 -26.94
CA ILE A 151 -0.29 -1.28 -25.69
C ILE A 151 -1.01 0.06 -25.53
N VAL A 152 -2.33 0.02 -25.39
CA VAL A 152 -3.14 1.22 -25.11
C VAL A 152 -3.55 1.24 -23.65
N VAL A 153 -3.21 2.32 -22.95
CA VAL A 153 -3.66 2.60 -21.59
C VAL A 153 -4.74 3.67 -21.63
N ILE A 154 -5.95 3.33 -21.17
CA ILE A 154 -7.10 4.25 -21.16
C ILE A 154 -7.17 4.94 -19.80
N GLY A 155 -6.98 6.25 -19.80
CA GLY A 155 -6.96 7.14 -18.64
C GLY A 155 -5.54 7.57 -18.24
N GLY A 156 -5.28 8.86 -18.24
CA GLY A 156 -4.07 9.52 -17.73
C GLY A 156 -4.17 9.88 -16.24
N GLY A 157 -4.84 9.04 -15.44
CA GLY A 157 -4.84 9.11 -13.98
C GLY A 157 -3.60 8.45 -13.35
N MET A 158 -3.52 8.41 -12.02
CA MET A 158 -2.37 7.81 -11.31
C MET A 158 -2.12 6.34 -11.65
N SER A 159 -3.18 5.54 -11.82
CA SER A 159 -3.08 4.14 -12.25
C SER A 159 -2.58 4.01 -13.69
N GLY A 160 -3.14 4.77 -14.61
CA GLY A 160 -2.76 4.69 -16.03
C GLY A 160 -1.37 5.23 -16.30
N LEU A 161 -1.01 6.37 -15.71
CA LEU A 161 0.35 6.92 -15.81
C LEU A 161 1.39 6.02 -15.13
N GLY A 162 1.07 5.45 -13.96
CA GLY A 162 1.93 4.46 -13.31
C GLY A 162 2.14 3.21 -14.16
N CYS A 163 1.06 2.69 -14.76
CA CYS A 163 1.12 1.56 -15.68
C CYS A 163 1.98 1.87 -16.92
N ALA A 164 1.69 2.98 -17.60
CA ALA A 164 2.41 3.37 -18.81
C ALA A 164 3.91 3.59 -18.57
N ARG A 165 4.26 4.26 -17.47
CA ARG A 165 5.66 4.47 -17.11
C ARG A 165 6.36 3.16 -16.78
N GLN A 166 5.71 2.26 -16.05
CA GLN A 166 6.27 0.95 -15.76
C GLN A 166 6.47 0.12 -17.03
N LEU A 167 5.51 0.14 -17.96
CA LEU A 167 5.65 -0.54 -19.25
C LEU A 167 6.82 0.01 -20.08
N GLU A 168 7.03 1.34 -20.12
CA GLU A 168 8.22 1.92 -20.77
C GLU A 168 9.52 1.50 -20.09
N ASN A 169 9.57 1.52 -18.75
CA ASN A 169 10.74 1.12 -17.99
C ASN A 169 11.09 -0.35 -18.28
N LEU A 170 10.09 -1.24 -18.25
CA LEU A 170 10.27 -2.66 -18.57
C LEU A 170 10.68 -2.86 -20.04
N ALA A 171 10.05 -2.15 -20.98
CA ALA A 171 10.41 -2.23 -22.40
C ALA A 171 11.86 -1.82 -22.66
N LYS A 172 12.36 -0.78 -21.97
CA LYS A 172 13.76 -0.34 -22.05
C LYS A 172 14.71 -1.36 -21.42
N GLN A 173 14.37 -1.85 -20.23
CA GLN A 173 15.24 -2.74 -19.46
C GLN A 173 15.36 -4.14 -20.08
N TYR A 174 14.31 -4.63 -20.73
CA TYR A 174 14.28 -5.95 -21.37
C TYR A 174 14.32 -5.88 -22.90
N LYS A 175 14.85 -4.78 -23.46
CA LYS A 175 14.90 -4.54 -24.92
C LYS A 175 15.54 -5.71 -25.68
N ASP A 176 16.55 -6.35 -25.11
CA ASP A 176 17.29 -7.42 -25.77
C ASP A 176 16.47 -8.72 -25.84
N GLN A 177 15.59 -9.00 -24.87
CA GLN A 177 14.67 -10.15 -24.94
C GLN A 177 13.65 -9.98 -26.07
N PHE A 178 13.16 -8.76 -26.31
CA PHE A 178 12.30 -8.49 -27.47
C PHE A 178 13.06 -8.68 -28.79
N ARG A 179 14.33 -8.25 -28.86
CA ARG A 179 15.20 -8.47 -30.03
C ARG A 179 15.42 -9.97 -30.31
N GLU A 180 15.62 -10.79 -29.28
CA GLU A 180 15.74 -12.24 -29.41
C GLU A 180 14.46 -12.89 -29.96
N LEU A 181 13.29 -12.32 -29.66
CA LEU A 181 12.00 -12.72 -30.24
C LEU A 181 11.78 -12.18 -31.66
N GLY A 182 12.72 -11.38 -32.19
CA GLY A 182 12.61 -10.72 -33.49
C GLY A 182 11.59 -9.58 -33.50
N GLU A 183 11.35 -8.92 -32.37
CA GLU A 183 10.40 -7.82 -32.19
C GLU A 183 11.09 -6.57 -31.64
N LEU A 184 10.53 -5.40 -31.95
CA LEU A 184 10.89 -4.15 -31.29
C LEU A 184 10.22 -4.08 -29.90
N PRO A 185 10.82 -3.35 -28.93
CA PRO A 185 10.17 -3.05 -27.66
C PRO A 185 8.76 -2.47 -27.89
N PRO A 186 7.77 -2.85 -27.06
CA PRO A 186 6.38 -2.48 -27.29
C PRO A 186 6.19 -0.96 -27.22
N LYS A 187 5.31 -0.44 -28.09
CA LYS A 187 4.87 0.94 -28.06
C LYS A 187 3.74 1.09 -27.04
N VAL A 188 3.86 2.03 -26.12
CA VAL A 188 2.82 2.35 -25.12
C VAL A 188 2.16 3.67 -25.50
N VAL A 189 0.82 3.71 -25.55
CA VAL A 189 0.03 4.92 -25.86
C VAL A 189 -1.00 5.15 -24.75
N VAL A 190 -1.05 6.35 -24.19
CA VAL A 190 -2.04 6.74 -23.17
C VAL A 190 -3.13 7.60 -23.81
N LEU A 191 -4.39 7.25 -23.61
CA LEU A 191 -5.56 8.02 -24.05
C LEU A 191 -6.28 8.62 -22.84
N GLU A 192 -6.26 9.94 -22.69
CA GLU A 192 -6.92 10.67 -21.61
C GLU A 192 -8.10 11.48 -22.15
N GLY A 193 -9.27 11.26 -21.58
CA GLY A 193 -10.50 11.92 -22.03
C GLY A 193 -10.54 13.42 -21.72
N ARG A 194 -9.84 13.87 -20.68
CA ARG A 194 -9.75 15.28 -20.30
C ARG A 194 -8.65 16.01 -21.08
N THR A 195 -8.66 17.33 -20.98
CA THR A 195 -7.59 18.23 -21.42
C THR A 195 -6.32 18.13 -20.58
N ARG A 196 -6.33 17.36 -19.48
CA ARG A 196 -5.27 17.30 -18.46
C ARG A 196 -5.05 15.89 -17.94
N VAL A 197 -3.84 15.64 -17.43
CA VAL A 197 -3.52 14.43 -16.67
C VAL A 197 -3.93 14.52 -15.19
N GLY A 198 -3.88 13.39 -14.49
CA GLY A 198 -4.13 13.23 -13.05
C GLY A 198 -5.50 12.66 -12.72
N GLY A 199 -6.47 12.74 -13.62
CA GLY A 199 -7.83 12.25 -13.38
C GLY A 199 -8.45 12.89 -12.14
N ARG A 200 -8.72 12.07 -11.11
CA ARG A 200 -9.24 12.50 -9.80
C ARG A 200 -8.21 13.18 -8.90
N VAL A 201 -6.93 13.11 -9.24
CA VAL A 201 -5.91 14.02 -8.70
C VAL A 201 -5.97 15.31 -9.51
N TYR A 202 -6.54 16.36 -8.93
CA TYR A 202 -6.77 17.62 -9.62
C TYR A 202 -6.35 18.80 -8.77
N SER A 203 -5.52 19.67 -9.32
CA SER A 203 -5.11 20.92 -8.72
C SER A 203 -5.59 22.04 -9.64
N ARG A 204 -6.42 22.95 -9.13
CA ARG A 204 -6.83 24.14 -9.88
C ARG A 204 -5.99 25.31 -9.45
N ALA A 205 -5.52 26.14 -10.38
CA ALA A 205 -4.94 27.42 -10.05
C ALA A 205 -5.99 28.47 -9.67
N PHE A 206 -5.72 29.24 -8.62
CA PHE A 206 -6.52 30.41 -8.29
C PHE A 206 -6.11 31.57 -9.18
N THR A 207 -7.11 32.34 -9.59
CA THR A 207 -6.92 33.57 -10.39
C THR A 207 -6.57 34.77 -9.53
N THR A 208 -6.88 34.68 -8.22
CA THR A 208 -6.62 35.75 -7.26
C THR A 208 -5.14 35.83 -6.89
N LYS A 209 -4.56 37.03 -6.98
CA LYS A 209 -3.24 37.36 -6.40
C LYS A 209 -3.45 37.97 -5.01
N PRO A 210 -3.28 37.23 -3.90
CA PRO A 210 -3.49 37.82 -2.59
C PRO A 210 -2.43 38.88 -2.28
N THR A 211 -2.86 39.89 -1.53
CA THR A 211 -2.03 41.01 -1.07
C THR A 211 -0.97 40.59 -0.04
N LEU A 212 -1.13 39.40 0.54
CA LEU A 212 -0.24 38.76 1.50
C LEU A 212 0.25 37.43 0.92
N SER A 213 1.47 37.41 0.38
CA SER A 213 2.24 36.16 0.34
C SER A 213 2.69 35.86 1.77
N VAL A 214 2.36 34.69 2.31
CA VAL A 214 2.90 34.26 3.61
C VAL A 214 4.44 34.37 3.53
N PRO A 215 5.10 35.23 4.33
CA PRO A 215 6.54 35.39 4.26
C PRO A 215 7.22 34.03 4.51
N GLY A 216 7.99 33.55 3.53
CA GLY A 216 8.73 32.30 3.65
C GLY A 216 7.93 31.02 3.37
N PHE A 217 6.87 31.04 2.56
CA PHE A 217 6.31 29.81 1.98
C PHE A 217 7.39 29.15 1.11
N PRO A 218 8.05 28.06 1.55
CA PRO A 218 9.21 27.53 0.82
C PRO A 218 8.78 26.76 -0.43
N GLY A 219 7.49 26.44 -0.60
CA GLY A 219 7.00 25.51 -1.63
C GLY A 219 7.50 24.06 -1.46
N GLU A 220 8.49 23.83 -0.60
CA GLU A 220 9.21 22.56 -0.44
C GLU A 220 8.81 21.75 0.79
N ARG A 221 8.03 22.32 1.71
CA ARG A 221 7.71 21.67 3.00
C ARG A 221 6.33 21.02 2.99
N TYR A 222 6.30 19.69 2.99
CA TYR A 222 5.09 18.92 3.28
C TYR A 222 4.60 19.22 4.70
N THR A 223 3.32 19.58 4.82
CA THR A 223 2.70 19.90 6.12
C THR A 223 2.01 18.67 6.68
N ALA A 224 2.47 18.18 7.83
CA ALA A 224 1.76 17.13 8.56
C ALA A 224 0.50 17.71 9.20
N GLU A 225 -0.59 16.95 9.14
CA GLU A 225 -1.80 17.32 9.86
C GLU A 225 -1.53 17.34 11.37
N MET A 226 -2.05 18.36 12.05
CA MET A 226 -1.93 18.53 13.49
C MET A 226 -3.27 18.13 14.09
N GLY A 227 -3.32 17.01 14.82
CA GLY A 227 -4.55 16.36 15.27
C GLY A 227 -5.38 17.11 16.33
N GLU A 228 -5.18 18.41 16.53
CA GLU A 228 -6.05 19.21 17.38
C GLU A 228 -7.19 19.84 16.57
N THR A 229 -8.35 19.18 16.57
CA THR A 229 -9.58 19.70 15.97
C THR A 229 -10.42 20.42 17.01
N THR A 230 -10.80 21.67 16.73
CA THR A 230 -11.81 22.38 17.55
C THR A 230 -13.20 22.16 16.93
N ILE A 231 -14.15 21.62 17.70
CA ILE A 231 -15.53 21.47 17.26
C ILE A 231 -16.38 22.63 17.80
N TYR A 232 -17.09 23.32 16.91
CA TYR A 232 -18.05 24.36 17.25
C TYR A 232 -19.47 23.84 17.14
N ASP A 233 -20.31 24.13 18.14
CA ASP A 233 -21.74 23.80 18.09
C ASP A 233 -22.47 24.68 17.06
N SER A 234 -23.71 24.32 16.69
CA SER A 234 -24.53 25.06 15.71
C SER A 234 -24.80 26.51 16.11
N ASN A 235 -24.64 26.85 17.39
CA ASN A 235 -24.72 28.21 17.92
C ASN A 235 -23.40 29.03 17.78
N GLY A 236 -22.34 28.43 17.24
CA GLY A 236 -21.04 29.04 17.01
C GLY A 236 -20.05 29.01 18.19
N ARG A 237 -20.44 28.45 19.35
CA ARG A 237 -19.55 28.32 20.51
C ARG A 237 -18.75 27.02 20.42
N PRO A 238 -17.49 27.00 20.89
CA PRO A 238 -16.73 25.75 21.01
C PRO A 238 -17.46 24.78 21.94
N VAL A 239 -17.45 23.52 21.57
CA VAL A 239 -17.94 22.41 22.41
C VAL A 239 -17.00 22.25 23.60
N ASP A 240 -17.56 21.87 24.74
CA ASP A 240 -16.76 21.56 25.93
C ASP A 240 -15.89 20.31 25.68
N PRO A 241 -14.56 20.38 25.87
CA PRO A 241 -13.66 19.26 25.55
C PRO A 241 -13.96 17.97 26.32
N LEU A 242 -14.45 18.07 27.56
CA LEU A 242 -14.85 16.88 28.33
C LEU A 242 -16.10 16.25 27.74
N ARG A 243 -17.04 17.07 27.26
CA ARG A 243 -18.25 16.57 26.60
C ARG A 243 -17.94 15.93 25.26
N ASP A 244 -17.02 16.50 24.49
CA ASP A 244 -16.52 15.95 23.23
C ASP A 244 -15.95 14.54 23.45
N ASP A 245 -14.99 14.40 24.37
CA ASP A 245 -14.37 13.12 24.75
C ASP A 245 -15.40 12.07 25.23
N LEU A 246 -16.42 12.47 26.01
CA LEU A 246 -17.50 11.58 26.43
C LEU A 246 -18.32 11.03 25.26
N VAL A 247 -18.61 11.88 24.27
CA VAL A 247 -19.42 11.51 23.10
C VAL A 247 -18.60 10.69 22.11
N GLU A 248 -17.35 11.06 21.88
CA GLU A 248 -16.43 10.31 21.03
C GLU A 248 -16.26 8.87 21.55
N LYS A 249 -16.02 8.69 22.86
CA LYS A 249 -15.94 7.37 23.49
C LYS A 249 -17.22 6.55 23.30
N LEU A 250 -18.39 7.17 23.46
CA LEU A 250 -19.67 6.49 23.27
C LEU A 250 -19.89 6.08 21.81
N TYR A 251 -19.56 6.96 20.86
CA TYR A 251 -19.62 6.67 19.43
C TYR A 251 -18.71 5.50 19.07
N ASN A 252 -17.46 5.49 19.57
CA ASN A 252 -16.51 4.41 19.35
C ASN A 252 -17.00 3.09 19.95
N ASP A 253 -17.55 3.08 21.17
CA ASP A 253 -18.13 1.85 21.75
C ASP A 253 -19.34 1.35 20.95
N CYS A 254 -20.18 2.24 20.39
CA CYS A 254 -21.24 1.83 19.48
C CYS A 254 -20.66 1.16 18.22
N LEU A 255 -19.62 1.75 17.62
CA LEU A 255 -18.98 1.20 16.42
C LEU A 255 -18.27 -0.13 16.69
N ASP A 256 -17.62 -0.27 17.86
CA ASP A 256 -16.99 -1.52 18.30
C ASP A 256 -18.01 -2.65 18.44
N ARG A 257 -19.16 -2.37 19.06
CA ARG A 257 -20.26 -3.34 19.21
C ARG A 257 -20.86 -3.74 17.86
N VAL A 258 -21.05 -2.79 16.96
CA VAL A 258 -21.51 -3.07 15.59
C VAL A 258 -20.48 -3.92 14.84
N SER A 259 -19.19 -3.68 15.09
CA SER A 259 -18.08 -4.41 14.44
C SER A 259 -18.01 -5.89 14.83
N GLU A 260 -18.62 -6.32 15.93
CA GLU A 260 -18.71 -7.76 16.28
C GLU A 260 -19.51 -8.57 15.25
N TYR A 261 -20.41 -7.91 14.52
CA TYR A 261 -21.22 -8.51 13.48
C TYR A 261 -20.49 -8.62 12.14
N LYS A 262 -19.24 -8.15 12.03
CA LYS A 262 -18.41 -8.30 10.82
C LYS A 262 -18.21 -9.77 10.42
N HIS A 263 -18.10 -10.64 11.42
CA HIS A 263 -17.82 -12.07 11.26
C HIS A 263 -18.97 -12.97 11.69
N HIS A 264 -20.16 -12.41 11.95
CA HIS A 264 -21.34 -13.18 12.29
C HIS A 264 -21.87 -13.90 11.04
N ASN A 265 -21.13 -14.90 10.58
CA ASN A 265 -21.76 -16.04 9.94
C ASN A 265 -22.77 -16.58 10.95
N GLN A 266 -24.05 -16.64 10.57
CA GLN A 266 -25.01 -17.39 11.35
C GLN A 266 -24.36 -18.74 11.68
N PRO A 267 -24.31 -19.15 12.96
CA PRO A 267 -23.90 -20.50 13.26
C PRO A 267 -24.83 -21.39 12.46
N SER A 268 -24.30 -22.08 11.45
CA SER A 268 -25.05 -23.09 10.71
C SER A 268 -25.70 -23.94 11.78
N LYS A 269 -27.03 -24.10 11.77
CA LYS A 269 -27.75 -24.98 12.71
C LYS A 269 -26.87 -26.20 12.92
N LEU A 270 -26.26 -26.30 14.10
CA LEU A 270 -25.42 -27.44 14.43
C LEU A 270 -26.33 -28.64 14.23
N ILE A 271 -26.08 -29.42 13.18
CA ILE A 271 -26.56 -30.80 13.16
C ILE A 271 -25.77 -31.40 14.31
N ARG A 272 -26.39 -31.48 15.49
CA ARG A 272 -25.83 -32.27 16.59
C ARG A 272 -25.64 -33.67 16.01
N GLY A 273 -24.39 -34.01 15.71
CA GLY A 273 -24.01 -35.38 15.41
C GLY A 273 -24.50 -36.25 16.54
N ASN A 274 -25.08 -37.40 16.21
CA ASN A 274 -25.61 -38.30 17.21
C ASN A 274 -24.50 -38.63 18.22
N HIS A 275 -24.71 -38.22 19.47
CA HIS A 275 -23.75 -38.34 20.56
C HIS A 275 -23.26 -39.77 20.74
N ASP A 276 -24.12 -40.75 20.45
CA ASP A 276 -23.77 -42.16 20.52
C ASP A 276 -22.60 -42.50 19.60
N TYR A 277 -22.58 -42.02 18.35
CA TYR A 277 -21.47 -42.31 17.42
C TYR A 277 -20.18 -41.58 17.78
N ILE A 278 -20.26 -40.43 18.44
CA ILE A 278 -19.10 -39.69 18.93
C ILE A 278 -18.51 -40.39 20.17
N GLU A 279 -19.36 -40.95 21.04
CA GLU A 279 -18.93 -41.75 22.19
C GLU A 279 -18.34 -43.10 21.79
N HIS A 280 -18.87 -43.76 20.76
CA HIS A 280 -18.32 -45.01 20.23
C HIS A 280 -16.93 -44.84 19.57
N GLY A 281 -16.55 -43.62 19.20
CA GLY A 281 -15.25 -43.29 18.64
C GLY A 281 -14.16 -42.94 19.67
N ARG A 282 -14.49 -42.90 20.97
CA ARG A 282 -13.53 -42.61 22.05
C ARG A 282 -13.04 -43.90 22.69
N ASP A 283 -11.72 -44.07 22.65
CA ASP A 283 -10.85 -45.06 23.30
C ASP A 283 -11.49 -46.39 23.78
N SER A 284 -11.10 -47.50 23.16
CA SER A 284 -11.38 -48.84 23.68
C SER A 284 -10.60 -49.10 24.98
N GLY A 285 -11.28 -49.24 26.11
CA GLY A 285 -10.69 -49.49 27.43
C GLY A 285 -10.01 -50.85 27.63
N THR A 286 -9.51 -51.49 26.57
CA THR A 286 -8.89 -52.84 26.61
C THR A 286 -7.38 -52.83 26.77
N ASP A 287 -6.70 -51.72 26.46
CA ASP A 287 -5.30 -51.53 26.82
C ASP A 287 -5.27 -50.73 28.13
N GLY A 288 -4.68 -51.28 29.19
CA GLY A 288 -4.68 -50.73 30.56
C GLY A 288 -3.98 -49.37 30.75
N SER A 289 -3.94 -48.52 29.74
CA SER A 289 -3.70 -47.08 29.83
C SER A 289 -4.96 -46.36 30.33
N LYS A 290 -4.77 -45.34 31.17
CA LYS A 290 -5.87 -44.44 31.59
C LYS A 290 -6.52 -43.82 30.37
N THR A 291 -7.85 -43.86 30.32
CA THR A 291 -8.61 -43.18 29.28
C THR A 291 -8.48 -41.67 29.43
N ILE A 292 -8.71 -40.92 28.34
CA ILE A 292 -8.68 -39.45 28.37
C ILE A 292 -9.67 -38.91 29.42
N ALA A 293 -10.85 -39.54 29.57
CA ALA A 293 -11.84 -39.19 30.58
C ALA A 293 -11.31 -39.36 32.02
N GLU A 294 -10.64 -40.47 32.33
CA GLU A 294 -10.05 -40.70 33.65
C GLU A 294 -8.87 -39.77 33.94
N SER A 295 -8.16 -39.32 32.91
CA SER A 295 -7.07 -38.34 33.04
C SER A 295 -7.61 -36.93 33.29
N GLU A 296 -8.73 -36.57 32.65
CA GLU A 296 -9.39 -35.27 32.84
C GLU A 296 -10.08 -35.18 34.20
N GLU A 297 -10.75 -36.26 34.64
CA GLU A 297 -11.45 -36.32 35.93
C GLU A 297 -10.46 -36.36 37.11
N ALA A 298 -9.31 -37.04 36.95
CA ALA A 298 -8.22 -37.02 37.94
C ALA A 298 -7.51 -35.66 38.04
N ALA A 299 -7.45 -34.88 36.95
CA ALA A 299 -6.92 -33.52 36.97
C ALA A 299 -7.90 -32.53 37.63
N ALA A 300 -9.21 -32.75 37.49
CA ALA A 300 -10.26 -31.94 38.10
C ALA A 300 -10.46 -32.21 39.62
N ALA A 301 -10.00 -33.35 40.14
CA ALA A 301 -10.21 -33.77 41.53
C ALA A 301 -9.16 -33.28 42.55
N LEU A 302 -8.20 -32.42 42.17
CA LEU A 302 -7.17 -31.90 43.09
C LEU A 302 -7.71 -30.69 43.90
N PRO A 303 -7.69 -30.70 45.26
CA PRO A 303 -8.53 -29.78 46.03
C PRO A 303 -8.15 -28.30 46.00
N HIS A 304 -7.00 -27.86 45.48
CA HIS A 304 -6.54 -26.46 45.58
C HIS A 304 -5.63 -25.99 44.41
N ALA A 305 -5.73 -26.60 43.23
CA ALA A 305 -4.97 -26.13 42.07
C ALA A 305 -5.78 -25.08 41.28
N ALA A 306 -5.30 -23.83 41.23
CA ALA A 306 -5.82 -22.85 40.29
C ALA A 306 -5.52 -23.32 38.84
N PRO A 307 -6.42 -23.11 37.87
CA PRO A 307 -6.19 -23.52 36.49
C PRO A 307 -4.89 -22.93 35.94
N VAL A 308 -4.14 -23.71 35.14
CA VAL A 308 -2.87 -23.30 34.51
C VAL A 308 -3.00 -22.00 33.71
N SER A 309 -4.22 -21.66 33.27
CA SER A 309 -4.55 -20.41 32.56
C SER A 309 -4.42 -19.14 33.40
N GLN A 310 -4.25 -19.22 34.72
CA GLN A 310 -4.25 -18.07 35.62
C GLN A 310 -2.89 -17.76 36.29
N GLN A 311 -1.85 -18.55 36.04
CA GLN A 311 -0.61 -18.47 36.84
C GLN A 311 0.55 -17.69 36.22
N ASN A 312 0.43 -17.08 35.03
CA ASN A 312 1.41 -16.13 34.49
C ASN A 312 0.79 -15.35 33.31
N VAL A 313 -0.23 -14.53 33.56
CA VAL A 313 -0.85 -13.70 32.52
C VAL A 313 -0.37 -12.26 32.73
N PRO A 314 0.44 -11.69 31.82
CA PRO A 314 0.64 -10.24 31.77
C PRO A 314 -0.72 -9.54 31.66
N GLU A 315 -0.83 -8.28 32.08
CA GLU A 315 -2.08 -7.52 31.99
C GLU A 315 -2.78 -7.77 30.65
N ARG A 316 -3.98 -8.36 30.71
CA ARG A 316 -4.67 -8.90 29.55
C ARG A 316 -5.24 -7.72 28.77
N VAL A 317 -4.43 -7.14 27.88
CA VAL A 317 -4.94 -6.25 26.85
C VAL A 317 -5.86 -7.11 25.98
N ASN A 318 -7.17 -6.94 26.16
CA ASN A 318 -8.14 -7.62 25.34
C ASN A 318 -7.85 -7.26 23.87
N ARG A 319 -7.85 -8.29 23.02
CA ARG A 319 -7.44 -8.20 21.63
C ARG A 319 -8.66 -8.52 20.78
N VAL A 320 -9.20 -7.52 20.08
CA VAL A 320 -10.40 -7.67 19.24
C VAL A 320 -9.95 -7.88 17.79
N PRO A 321 -10.51 -8.85 17.05
CA PRO A 321 -10.36 -8.94 15.60
C PRO A 321 -10.77 -7.63 14.94
N VAL A 322 -9.81 -6.87 14.41
CA VAL A 322 -10.10 -5.60 13.71
C VAL A 322 -10.09 -5.83 12.21
N SER A 323 -9.15 -6.66 11.74
CA SER A 323 -9.09 -7.10 10.37
C SER A 323 -8.46 -8.48 10.27
N ALA A 324 -8.49 -9.05 9.07
CA ALA A 324 -7.73 -10.25 8.77
C ALA A 324 -6.76 -9.93 7.64
N ASP A 325 -5.49 -10.27 7.85
CA ASP A 325 -4.49 -10.30 6.80
C ASP A 325 -5.00 -11.23 5.70
N LYS A 326 -5.27 -10.66 4.52
CA LYS A 326 -5.82 -11.39 3.36
C LYS A 326 -4.91 -12.52 2.88
N LEU A 327 -3.59 -12.43 3.10
CA LEU A 327 -2.59 -13.40 2.62
C LEU A 327 -2.37 -14.55 3.60
N THR A 328 -2.44 -14.28 4.89
CA THR A 328 -2.13 -15.28 5.93
C THR A 328 -3.36 -15.80 6.66
N GLY A 329 -4.53 -15.17 6.46
CA GLY A 329 -5.73 -15.38 7.28
C GLY A 329 -5.51 -14.97 8.74
N ARG A 330 -4.40 -14.28 9.03
CA ARG A 330 -4.02 -13.89 10.39
C ARG A 330 -4.90 -12.73 10.79
N ILE A 331 -5.71 -12.97 11.81
CA ILE A 331 -6.55 -11.95 12.41
C ILE A 331 -5.62 -10.92 13.06
N HIS A 332 -5.61 -9.71 12.51
CA HIS A 332 -5.04 -8.55 13.15
C HIS A 332 -5.93 -8.19 14.33
N THR A 333 -5.30 -8.19 15.50
CA THR A 333 -5.98 -7.90 16.74
C THR A 333 -5.34 -6.70 17.40
N GLU A 334 -6.13 -5.65 17.57
CA GLU A 334 -5.72 -4.46 18.28
C GLU A 334 -6.22 -4.51 19.72
N PRO A 335 -5.59 -3.74 20.63
CA PRO A 335 -6.14 -3.45 21.94
C PRO A 335 -7.59 -2.95 21.81
N GLY A 336 -8.55 -3.76 22.23
CA GLY A 336 -9.97 -3.45 22.19
C GLY A 336 -10.68 -4.26 23.25
N THR A 337 -11.79 -3.76 23.78
CA THR A 337 -12.61 -4.59 24.67
C THR A 337 -13.62 -5.29 23.78
N PRO A 338 -13.60 -6.63 23.58
CA PRO A 338 -14.78 -7.29 23.06
C PRO A 338 -15.95 -6.89 23.96
N ALA A 339 -17.17 -6.79 23.45
CA ALA A 339 -18.38 -6.39 24.19
C ALA A 339 -18.80 -7.40 25.29
N THR A 340 -17.83 -8.13 25.82
CA THR A 340 -17.84 -8.86 27.09
C THR A 340 -18.35 -8.02 28.25
N SER A 341 -18.04 -6.72 28.28
CA SER A 341 -18.57 -5.77 29.27
C SER A 341 -19.94 -5.26 28.87
N LYS A 342 -20.86 -5.24 29.83
CA LYS A 342 -22.24 -4.78 29.62
C LYS A 342 -22.28 -3.30 29.24
N ALA A 343 -23.20 -2.91 28.36
CA ALA A 343 -23.34 -1.53 27.90
C ALA A 343 -23.51 -0.51 29.05
N SER A 344 -24.24 -0.87 30.11
CA SER A 344 -24.37 -0.04 31.32
C SER A 344 -23.07 0.13 32.11
N GLU A 345 -22.22 -0.89 32.13
CA GLU A 345 -20.89 -0.84 32.76
C GLU A 345 -19.96 0.05 31.94
N LYS A 346 -19.90 -0.17 30.62
CA LYS A 346 -19.11 0.66 29.70
C LYS A 346 -19.52 2.11 29.72
N ALA A 347 -20.82 2.40 29.73
CA ALA A 347 -21.33 3.77 29.89
C ALA A 347 -20.75 4.46 31.14
N LYS A 348 -20.72 3.76 32.28
CA LYS A 348 -20.13 4.29 33.52
C LYS A 348 -18.62 4.48 33.42
N GLU A 349 -17.90 3.51 32.84
CA GLU A 349 -16.45 3.59 32.63
C GLU A 349 -16.06 4.80 31.77
N MET A 350 -16.86 5.09 30.74
CA MET A 350 -16.69 6.28 29.90
C MET A 350 -16.97 7.58 30.65
N GLY A 351 -17.74 7.55 31.75
CA GLY A 351 -18.10 8.71 32.55
C GLY A 351 -19.57 9.13 32.46
N TRP A 352 -20.41 8.34 31.81
CA TRP A 352 -21.85 8.61 31.71
C TRP A 352 -22.61 8.20 32.98
N THR A 353 -23.63 9.00 33.31
CA THR A 353 -24.58 8.66 34.37
C THR A 353 -25.74 7.85 33.79
N LEU A 354 -26.02 6.69 34.37
CA LEU A 354 -27.16 5.86 33.96
C LEU A 354 -28.49 6.48 34.38
N LYS A 355 -29.52 6.25 33.57
CA LYS A 355 -30.91 6.60 33.90
C LYS A 355 -31.41 5.81 35.11
N ASN A 356 -32.40 6.38 35.81
CA ASN A 356 -33.05 5.73 36.94
C ASN A 356 -33.66 4.38 36.50
N ASN A 357 -33.50 3.34 37.32
CA ASN A 357 -33.97 1.96 37.09
C ASN A 357 -33.18 1.11 36.08
N ILE A 358 -32.03 1.59 35.57
CA ILE A 358 -31.13 0.75 34.77
C ILE A 358 -30.25 -0.10 35.68
N THR A 359 -30.28 -1.42 35.50
CA THR A 359 -29.46 -2.34 36.28
C THR A 359 -28.00 -2.29 35.80
N PRO A 360 -27.02 -2.59 36.67
CA PRO A 360 -25.61 -2.69 36.27
C PRO A 360 -25.35 -3.72 35.16
N GLU A 361 -26.27 -4.68 34.97
CA GLU A 361 -26.18 -5.76 33.99
C GLU A 361 -26.87 -5.47 32.65
N ALA A 362 -27.46 -4.28 32.48
CA ALA A 362 -28.18 -3.91 31.27
C ALA A 362 -27.25 -3.87 30.04
N ASN A 363 -27.74 -4.42 28.92
CA ASN A 363 -26.99 -4.46 27.67
C ASN A 363 -27.86 -3.97 26.50
N ILE A 364 -27.20 -3.66 25.39
CA ILE A 364 -27.86 -3.49 24.10
C ILE A 364 -27.87 -4.83 23.35
N ASP A 365 -28.83 -5.02 22.45
CA ASP A 365 -29.01 -6.21 21.61
C ASP A 365 -29.15 -5.79 20.15
N LEU A 366 -28.20 -6.19 19.31
CA LEU A 366 -28.14 -5.82 17.91
C LEU A 366 -28.40 -7.01 16.99
N ASP A 367 -28.71 -8.20 17.52
CA ASP A 367 -28.86 -9.44 16.74
C ASP A 367 -29.96 -9.30 15.68
N ASP A 368 -31.14 -8.81 16.09
CA ASP A 368 -32.28 -8.59 15.19
C ASP A 368 -32.01 -7.49 14.15
N ALA A 369 -31.16 -6.51 14.46
CA ALA A 369 -30.79 -5.46 13.53
C ALA A 369 -29.77 -5.92 12.49
N ALA A 370 -28.77 -6.70 12.93
CA ALA A 370 -27.74 -7.26 12.08
C ALA A 370 -28.25 -8.42 11.21
N ALA A 371 -29.27 -9.16 11.66
CA ALA A 371 -29.83 -10.28 10.92
C ALA A 371 -30.75 -9.88 9.74
N ARG A 372 -31.06 -8.58 9.58
CA ARG A 372 -31.92 -8.11 8.49
C ARG A 372 -31.21 -8.28 7.14
N PRO A 373 -31.88 -8.72 6.07
CA PRO A 373 -31.25 -8.89 4.76
C PRO A 373 -30.66 -7.60 4.16
N ASP A 374 -31.19 -6.46 4.57
CA ASP A 374 -30.77 -5.11 4.17
C ASP A 374 -29.89 -4.42 5.24
N ALA A 375 -29.36 -5.18 6.20
CA ALA A 375 -28.50 -4.64 7.24
C ALA A 375 -27.23 -4.02 6.63
N THR A 376 -26.97 -2.78 7.02
CA THR A 376 -25.78 -2.00 6.66
C THR A 376 -25.08 -1.51 7.91
N LEU A 377 -23.85 -1.03 7.77
CA LEU A 377 -23.13 -0.41 8.88
C LEU A 377 -23.98 0.68 9.55
N GLY A 378 -24.58 1.57 8.74
CA GLY A 378 -25.40 2.67 9.23
C GLY A 378 -26.67 2.19 9.94
N SER A 379 -27.39 1.20 9.39
CA SER A 379 -28.64 0.75 10.02
C SER A 379 -28.44 0.10 11.39
N VAL A 380 -27.34 -0.63 11.59
CA VAL A 380 -27.04 -1.28 12.87
C VAL A 380 -26.43 -0.27 13.86
N LEU A 381 -25.62 0.68 13.37
CA LEU A 381 -25.09 1.76 14.20
C LEU A 381 -26.20 2.68 14.74
N ASP A 382 -27.19 3.00 13.92
CA ASP A 382 -28.36 3.77 14.34
C ASP A 382 -29.13 3.06 15.48
N GLU A 383 -29.27 1.74 15.39
CA GLU A 383 -29.88 0.92 16.44
C GLU A 383 -29.05 0.97 17.72
N ALA A 384 -27.73 0.82 17.64
CA ALA A 384 -26.83 0.89 18.79
C ALA A 384 -26.94 2.23 19.53
N ILE A 385 -26.90 3.34 18.79
CA ILE A 385 -27.06 4.68 19.37
C ILE A 385 -28.47 4.85 19.97
N GLY A 386 -29.50 4.35 19.27
CA GLY A 386 -30.89 4.36 19.73
C GLY A 386 -31.08 3.62 21.05
N GLN A 387 -30.44 2.47 21.23
CA GLN A 387 -30.52 1.70 22.48
C GLN A 387 -29.70 2.32 23.61
N TYR A 388 -28.55 2.94 23.32
CA TYR A 388 -27.78 3.68 24.33
C TYR A 388 -28.56 4.85 24.94
N ARG A 389 -29.44 5.48 24.16
CA ARG A 389 -30.38 6.50 24.67
C ARG A 389 -31.30 5.96 25.77
N ASN A 390 -31.55 4.65 25.84
CA ASN A 390 -32.33 4.05 26.92
C ASN A 390 -31.50 3.89 28.21
N LEU A 391 -30.17 3.86 28.11
CA LEU A 391 -29.25 3.66 29.23
C LEU A 391 -28.79 4.99 29.85
N VAL A 392 -28.48 5.98 29.02
CA VAL A 392 -27.91 7.27 29.44
C VAL A 392 -28.75 8.44 28.90
N ASP A 393 -28.60 9.62 29.51
CA ASP A 393 -29.32 10.81 29.06
C ASP A 393 -28.52 11.61 28.02
N LEU A 394 -28.83 11.36 26.74
CA LEU A 394 -28.27 12.06 25.60
C LEU A 394 -29.12 13.30 25.27
N THR A 395 -28.47 14.44 25.23
CA THR A 395 -29.03 15.73 24.83
C THR A 395 -29.00 15.87 23.30
N ALA A 396 -29.69 16.90 22.78
CA ALA A 396 -29.62 17.23 21.37
C ALA A 396 -28.20 17.65 20.92
N GLN A 397 -27.39 18.25 21.81
CA GLN A 397 -26.00 18.56 21.49
C GLN A 397 -25.15 17.30 21.33
N ASP A 398 -25.40 16.27 22.15
CA ASP A 398 -24.70 14.98 22.03
C ASP A 398 -25.05 14.30 20.71
N HIS A 399 -26.32 14.34 20.31
CA HIS A 399 -26.72 13.78 19.01
C HIS A 399 -26.08 14.53 17.83
N ARG A 400 -25.90 15.85 17.94
CA ARG A 400 -25.14 16.61 16.94
C ARG A 400 -23.68 16.18 16.88
N LEU A 401 -23.03 16.00 18.04
CA LEU A 401 -21.65 15.50 18.13
C LEU A 401 -21.51 14.08 17.56
N ILE A 402 -22.38 13.15 17.97
CA ILE A 402 -22.42 11.80 17.42
C ILE A 402 -22.56 11.86 15.89
N ASN A 403 -23.47 12.70 15.38
CA ASN A 403 -23.68 12.82 13.93
C ASN A 403 -22.51 13.51 13.20
N TRP A 404 -21.71 14.33 13.89
CA TRP A 404 -20.45 14.83 13.35
C TRP A 404 -19.43 13.70 13.17
N HIS A 405 -19.30 12.78 14.14
CA HIS A 405 -18.45 11.59 13.98
C HIS A 405 -18.97 10.63 12.91
N VAL A 406 -20.29 10.43 12.82
CA VAL A 406 -20.91 9.67 11.72
C VAL A 406 -20.59 10.32 10.38
N ALA A 407 -20.74 11.65 10.26
CA ALA A 407 -20.39 12.39 9.05
C ALA A 407 -18.90 12.28 8.70
N ASN A 408 -18.02 12.24 9.71
CA ASN A 408 -16.59 12.04 9.51
C ASN A 408 -16.29 10.64 8.94
N LEU A 409 -17.00 9.60 9.40
CA LEU A 409 -16.90 8.26 8.81
C LEU A 409 -17.50 8.19 7.40
N GLU A 410 -18.59 8.91 7.13
CA GLU A 410 -19.15 9.07 5.78
C GLU A 410 -18.21 9.83 4.84
N TYR A 411 -17.43 10.79 5.36
CA TYR A 411 -16.37 11.47 4.65
C TYR A 411 -15.26 10.49 4.24
N SER A 412 -14.73 9.72 5.19
CA SER A 412 -13.67 8.74 4.92
C SER A 412 -14.08 7.72 3.83
N ASN A 413 -15.36 7.35 3.78
CA ASN A 413 -15.89 6.38 2.82
C ASN A 413 -16.57 7.01 1.58
N ALA A 414 -16.63 8.35 1.49
CA ALA A 414 -17.37 9.12 0.49
C ALA A 414 -18.82 8.69 0.24
N THR A 415 -19.47 8.01 1.16
CA THR A 415 -20.85 7.53 1.00
C THR A 415 -21.57 7.53 2.33
N SER A 416 -22.90 7.36 2.30
CA SER A 416 -23.63 7.20 3.55
C SER A 416 -23.33 5.86 4.20
N LEU A 417 -23.30 5.80 5.53
CA LEU A 417 -23.13 4.53 6.25
C LEU A 417 -24.23 3.52 5.93
N HIS A 418 -25.42 3.98 5.51
CA HIS A 418 -26.50 3.12 5.04
C HIS A 418 -26.22 2.46 3.67
N ASN A 419 -25.13 2.83 3.00
CA ASN A 419 -24.65 2.22 1.77
C ASN A 419 -23.32 1.48 1.98
N LEU A 420 -22.93 1.23 3.24
CA LEU A 420 -21.72 0.48 3.56
C LEU A 420 -22.05 -0.91 4.07
N SER A 421 -21.29 -1.89 3.60
CA SER A 421 -21.35 -3.28 4.05
C SER A 421 -21.11 -3.37 5.56
N LEU A 422 -22.01 -4.02 6.29
CA LEU A 422 -21.78 -4.32 7.71
C LEU A 422 -20.51 -5.18 7.91
N GLY A 423 -20.25 -6.11 6.99
CA GLY A 423 -19.16 -7.08 7.08
C GLY A 423 -17.83 -6.63 6.51
N ASN A 424 -17.84 -5.72 5.51
CA ASN A 424 -16.68 -5.44 4.69
C ASN A 424 -16.34 -3.93 4.57
N TRP A 425 -16.96 -3.04 5.35
CA TRP A 425 -16.73 -1.59 5.23
C TRP A 425 -15.27 -1.18 5.42
N ASP A 426 -14.55 -1.89 6.28
CA ASP A 426 -13.13 -1.66 6.61
C ASP A 426 -12.23 -2.79 6.08
N ILE A 427 -12.51 -3.30 4.89
CA ILE A 427 -11.81 -4.44 4.27
C ILE A 427 -10.29 -4.24 4.10
N ASP A 428 -9.84 -2.99 4.12
CA ASP A 428 -8.46 -2.56 4.01
C ASP A 428 -7.78 -2.29 5.36
N ALA A 429 -8.51 -2.35 6.48
CA ALA A 429 -7.95 -2.21 7.82
C ALA A 429 -6.78 -3.18 8.06
N GLY A 430 -5.73 -2.70 8.72
CA GLY A 430 -4.47 -3.41 8.91
C GLY A 430 -3.46 -3.25 7.76
N ASN A 431 -3.84 -2.61 6.65
CA ASN A 431 -2.90 -2.20 5.59
C ASN A 431 -2.52 -0.71 5.69
N GLU A 432 -2.90 0.00 6.76
CA GLU A 432 -2.51 1.38 6.95
C GLU A 432 -1.00 1.54 7.04
N TRP A 433 -0.48 2.64 6.48
CA TRP A 433 0.92 3.00 6.62
C TRP A 433 1.18 3.70 7.94
N GLU A 434 2.35 3.45 8.52
CA GLU A 434 2.82 4.16 9.70
C GLU A 434 3.22 5.60 9.34
N GLY A 435 3.02 6.52 10.28
CA GLY A 435 3.39 7.93 10.12
C GLY A 435 2.19 8.87 10.24
N LYS A 436 2.46 10.17 10.11
CA LYS A 436 1.42 11.21 10.12
C LYS A 436 0.85 11.40 8.73
N HIS A 437 -0.44 11.73 8.63
CA HIS A 437 -1.02 12.22 7.39
C HIS A 437 -0.37 13.56 7.00
N THR A 438 -0.16 13.76 5.70
CA THR A 438 0.54 14.95 5.16
C THR A 438 -0.17 15.46 3.93
N MET A 439 -0.17 16.78 3.76
CA MET A 439 -0.68 17.45 2.57
C MET A 439 0.46 17.77 1.58
N VAL A 440 0.19 17.66 0.27
CA VAL A 440 1.19 17.90 -0.77
C VAL A 440 1.28 19.39 -1.12
N ALA A 441 2.28 20.09 -0.56
CA ALA A 441 2.54 21.49 -0.88
C ALA A 441 2.67 21.73 -2.41
N GLY A 442 2.10 22.83 -2.91
CA GLY A 442 2.20 23.20 -4.32
C GLY A 442 1.30 22.42 -5.30
N GLY A 443 0.43 21.53 -4.82
CA GLY A 443 -0.55 20.85 -5.68
C GLY A 443 -0.23 19.37 -5.90
N TYR A 444 -1.13 18.47 -5.54
CA TYR A 444 -0.94 17.02 -5.76
C TYR A 444 -0.80 16.69 -7.26
N GLN A 445 -1.36 17.50 -8.17
CA GLN A 445 -1.24 17.27 -9.61
C GLN A 445 0.21 17.36 -10.15
N THR A 446 1.16 17.87 -9.37
CA THR A 446 2.60 17.79 -9.69
C THR A 446 3.09 16.35 -9.86
N VAL A 447 2.56 15.40 -9.08
CA VAL A 447 2.93 13.98 -9.15
C VAL A 447 2.55 13.32 -10.48
N PRO A 448 1.27 13.33 -10.93
CA PRO A 448 0.92 12.78 -12.24
C PRO A 448 1.56 13.56 -13.39
N ARG A 449 1.81 14.87 -13.27
CA ARG A 449 2.60 15.61 -14.26
C ARG A 449 4.02 15.07 -14.36
N GLY A 450 4.67 14.81 -13.23
CA GLY A 450 5.99 14.18 -13.17
C GLY A 450 5.99 12.80 -13.84
N LEU A 451 5.00 11.94 -13.56
CA LEU A 451 4.89 10.64 -14.22
C LEU A 451 4.69 10.76 -15.74
N ALA A 452 3.95 11.75 -16.21
CA ALA A 452 3.69 11.97 -17.63
C ALA A 452 4.92 12.51 -18.38
N LEU A 453 5.74 13.35 -17.74
CA LEU A 453 6.82 14.10 -18.39
C LEU A 453 8.22 13.53 -18.13
N CYS A 454 8.46 12.86 -17.00
CA CYS A 454 9.79 12.48 -16.55
C CYS A 454 10.00 10.96 -16.53
N PRO A 455 11.21 10.46 -16.86
CA PRO A 455 12.36 11.25 -17.36
C PRO A 455 12.16 11.71 -18.80
N THR A 456 11.33 11.02 -19.57
CA THR A 456 10.94 11.40 -20.94
C THR A 456 9.42 11.45 -21.06
N PRO A 457 8.84 12.36 -21.86
CA PRO A 457 7.39 12.41 -22.05
C PRO A 457 6.82 11.08 -22.55
N LEU A 458 5.71 10.63 -21.96
CA LEU A 458 4.93 9.49 -22.46
C LEU A 458 4.24 9.86 -23.79
N ASP A 459 4.00 8.89 -24.68
CA ASP A 459 3.07 9.05 -25.82
C ASP A 459 1.63 9.14 -25.27
N LEU A 460 1.24 10.34 -24.86
CA LEU A 460 -0.01 10.65 -24.19
C LEU A 460 -0.86 11.61 -25.05
N LYS A 461 -2.10 11.21 -25.29
CA LYS A 461 -3.10 12.03 -25.99
C LYS A 461 -4.19 12.45 -25.02
N THR A 462 -4.26 13.74 -24.72
CA THR A 462 -5.41 14.36 -24.04
C THR A 462 -6.54 14.61 -25.02
N ASN A 463 -7.73 14.96 -24.52
CA ASN A 463 -8.94 15.15 -25.33
C ASN A 463 -9.29 13.93 -26.20
N ALA A 464 -8.96 12.73 -25.72
CA ALA A 464 -9.23 11.47 -26.39
C ALA A 464 -10.23 10.62 -25.58
N PRO A 465 -11.50 11.06 -25.42
CA PRO A 465 -12.50 10.32 -24.68
C PRO A 465 -12.85 9.02 -25.43
N VAL A 466 -12.51 7.88 -24.84
CA VAL A 466 -12.85 6.56 -25.39
C VAL A 466 -14.33 6.27 -25.14
N HIS A 467 -15.07 5.88 -26.18
CA HIS A 467 -16.48 5.49 -26.07
C HIS A 467 -16.73 4.02 -26.43
N LYS A 468 -15.81 3.34 -27.13
CA LYS A 468 -15.94 1.92 -27.49
C LYS A 468 -14.62 1.18 -27.47
N ILE A 469 -14.63 -0.03 -26.92
CA ILE A 469 -13.48 -0.95 -26.85
C ILE A 469 -13.91 -2.28 -27.45
N LYS A 470 -13.41 -2.58 -28.65
CA LYS A 470 -13.51 -3.91 -29.26
C LYS A 470 -12.31 -4.73 -28.81
N TYR A 471 -12.52 -5.84 -28.09
CA TYR A 471 -11.42 -6.63 -27.53
C TYR A 471 -11.57 -8.12 -27.83
N SER A 472 -10.47 -8.87 -27.68
CA SER A 472 -10.47 -10.32 -27.87
C SER A 472 -10.82 -11.02 -26.56
N SER A 473 -11.99 -11.65 -26.47
CA SER A 473 -12.43 -12.39 -25.28
C SER A 473 -11.81 -13.79 -25.16
N GLU A 474 -11.28 -14.34 -26.26
CA GLU A 474 -10.60 -15.63 -26.31
C GLU A 474 -9.09 -15.43 -26.39
N GLY A 475 -8.29 -16.36 -25.83
CA GLY A 475 -6.83 -16.27 -25.73
C GLY A 475 -6.04 -16.28 -27.05
N GLY A 476 -6.70 -16.00 -28.19
CA GLY A 476 -6.03 -15.72 -29.45
C GLY A 476 -5.59 -14.25 -29.54
N LEU A 477 -4.41 -14.02 -30.13
CA LEU A 477 -3.80 -12.70 -30.39
C LEU A 477 -4.56 -11.88 -31.47
N LYS A 478 -5.88 -11.70 -31.33
CA LYS A 478 -6.59 -10.69 -32.13
C LYS A 478 -6.40 -9.34 -31.48
N ARG A 479 -5.97 -8.37 -32.29
CA ARG A 479 -5.82 -6.99 -31.86
C ARG A 479 -7.16 -6.37 -31.48
N SER A 480 -7.14 -5.58 -30.42
CA SER A 480 -8.24 -4.76 -29.96
C SER A 480 -8.30 -3.44 -30.72
N LEU A 481 -9.48 -2.85 -30.83
CA LEU A 481 -9.70 -1.51 -31.38
C LEU A 481 -10.29 -0.61 -30.30
N VAL A 482 -9.64 0.51 -30.05
CA VAL A 482 -10.09 1.53 -29.08
C VAL A 482 -10.56 2.75 -29.88
N GLU A 483 -11.85 3.07 -29.76
CA GLU A 483 -12.50 4.14 -30.52
C GLU A 483 -12.81 5.34 -29.60
N CYS A 484 -12.35 6.53 -30.01
CA CYS A 484 -12.56 7.80 -29.31
C CYS A 484 -13.76 8.57 -29.90
N GLU A 485 -14.36 9.49 -29.12
CA GLU A 485 -15.56 10.24 -29.55
C GLU A 485 -15.31 11.12 -30.80
N ASP A 486 -14.05 11.47 -31.08
CA ASP A 486 -13.63 12.23 -32.27
C ASP A 486 -13.50 11.35 -33.54
N GLY A 487 -13.74 10.05 -33.43
CA GLY A 487 -13.59 9.07 -34.51
C GLY A 487 -12.17 8.48 -34.64
N THR A 488 -11.22 8.89 -33.78
CA THR A 488 -9.89 8.29 -33.74
C THR A 488 -9.98 6.83 -33.30
N VAL A 489 -9.37 5.92 -34.07
CA VAL A 489 -9.29 4.49 -33.75
C VAL A 489 -7.83 4.09 -33.56
N VAL A 490 -7.52 3.46 -32.41
CA VAL A 490 -6.19 2.93 -32.11
C VAL A 490 -6.26 1.41 -32.04
N GLU A 491 -5.45 0.73 -32.86
CA GLU A 491 -5.29 -0.71 -32.81
C GLU A 491 -4.23 -1.09 -31.76
N ALA A 492 -4.53 -2.09 -30.94
CA ALA A 492 -3.68 -2.48 -29.81
C ALA A 492 -3.61 -4.00 -29.66
N ASP A 493 -2.43 -4.54 -29.36
CA ASP A 493 -2.28 -5.94 -28.99
C ASP A 493 -2.78 -6.18 -27.54
N TYR A 494 -2.63 -5.17 -26.67
CA TYR A 494 -3.11 -5.18 -25.28
C TYR A 494 -3.77 -3.85 -24.92
N VAL A 495 -4.83 -3.90 -24.11
CA VAL A 495 -5.53 -2.71 -23.59
C VAL A 495 -5.55 -2.75 -22.07
N VAL A 496 -5.14 -1.67 -21.41
CA VAL A 496 -5.28 -1.48 -19.96
C VAL A 496 -6.35 -0.43 -19.71
N SER A 497 -7.52 -0.85 -19.23
CA SER A 497 -8.59 0.05 -18.82
C SER A 497 -8.33 0.57 -17.41
N THR A 498 -8.22 1.90 -17.27
CA THR A 498 -8.21 2.57 -15.97
C THR A 498 -9.42 3.49 -15.77
N ILE A 499 -10.48 3.23 -16.54
CA ILE A 499 -11.75 3.95 -16.50
C ILE A 499 -12.32 3.87 -15.08
N PRO A 500 -12.70 4.99 -14.43
CA PRO A 500 -13.24 4.97 -13.07
C PRO A 500 -14.50 4.12 -12.95
N LEU A 501 -14.68 3.47 -11.79
CA LEU A 501 -15.83 2.59 -11.53
C LEU A 501 -17.18 3.28 -11.79
N GLY A 502 -17.35 4.54 -11.41
CA GLY A 502 -18.58 5.29 -11.70
C GLY A 502 -18.89 5.42 -13.19
N VAL A 503 -17.88 5.52 -14.05
CA VAL A 503 -18.06 5.57 -15.52
C VAL A 503 -18.45 4.19 -16.04
N LEU A 504 -17.86 3.12 -15.51
CA LEU A 504 -18.22 1.74 -15.84
C LEU A 504 -19.66 1.41 -15.43
N LYS A 505 -20.07 1.79 -14.21
CA LYS A 505 -21.45 1.64 -13.71
C LYS A 505 -22.47 2.40 -14.56
N GLN A 506 -22.09 3.55 -15.12
CA GLN A 506 -22.97 4.30 -16.00
C GLN A 506 -23.16 3.62 -17.36
N GLY A 507 -22.23 2.77 -17.79
CA GLY A 507 -22.25 2.18 -19.13
C GLY A 507 -21.91 3.16 -20.24
N SER A 508 -21.12 4.21 -19.94
CA SER A 508 -20.74 5.24 -20.92
C SER A 508 -19.72 4.77 -21.96
N VAL A 509 -19.09 3.62 -21.75
CA VAL A 509 -18.13 3.00 -22.67
C VAL A 509 -18.68 1.64 -23.09
N GLU A 510 -18.83 1.44 -24.40
CA GLU A 510 -19.28 0.19 -24.99
C GLU A 510 -18.12 -0.81 -25.04
N PHE A 511 -18.39 -2.03 -24.56
CA PHE A 511 -17.46 -3.16 -24.65
C PHE A 511 -18.00 -4.15 -25.69
N ASP A 512 -17.18 -4.53 -26.66
CA ASP A 512 -17.55 -5.43 -27.76
C ASP A 512 -16.51 -6.56 -27.90
N PRO A 513 -16.83 -7.81 -27.51
CA PRO A 513 -18.12 -8.25 -26.96
C PRO A 513 -18.41 -7.63 -25.57
N PRO A 514 -19.66 -7.69 -25.07
CA PRO A 514 -19.97 -7.21 -23.72
C PRO A 514 -19.11 -7.89 -22.65
N LEU A 515 -18.80 -7.15 -21.58
CA LEU A 515 -18.09 -7.69 -20.43
C LEU A 515 -18.85 -8.90 -19.85
N PRO A 516 -18.14 -9.95 -19.40
CA PRO A 516 -18.78 -11.15 -18.87
C PRO A 516 -19.53 -10.86 -17.57
N GLY A 517 -20.58 -11.64 -17.28
CA GLY A 517 -21.45 -11.45 -16.11
C GLY A 517 -20.68 -11.31 -14.79
N TRP A 518 -19.66 -12.17 -14.57
CA TRP A 518 -18.83 -12.10 -13.37
C TRP A 518 -18.10 -10.77 -13.18
N LYS A 519 -17.84 -10.01 -14.26
CA LYS A 519 -17.23 -8.68 -14.22
C LYS A 519 -18.29 -7.61 -13.99
N THR A 520 -19.41 -7.67 -14.70
CA THR A 520 -20.51 -6.70 -14.55
C THR A 520 -21.16 -6.78 -13.16
N ASP A 521 -21.32 -7.98 -12.61
CA ASP A 521 -21.90 -8.16 -11.28
C ASP A 521 -21.05 -7.50 -10.19
N VAL A 522 -19.72 -7.54 -10.34
CA VAL A 522 -18.78 -6.88 -9.43
C VAL A 522 -18.81 -5.36 -9.62
N ILE A 523 -18.88 -4.89 -10.86
CA ILE A 523 -19.06 -3.46 -11.16
C ILE A 523 -20.31 -2.94 -10.44
N GLU A 524 -21.39 -3.72 -10.39
CA GLU A 524 -22.62 -3.35 -9.66
C GLU A 524 -22.48 -3.41 -8.14
N ARG A 525 -21.84 -4.45 -7.59
CA ARG A 525 -21.73 -4.63 -6.12
C ARG A 525 -20.76 -3.68 -5.42
N ILE A 526 -19.65 -3.31 -6.05
CA ILE A 526 -18.71 -2.35 -5.44
C ILE A 526 -19.40 -0.98 -5.35
N GLY A 527 -19.33 -0.36 -4.17
CA GLY A 527 -19.91 0.96 -3.93
C GLY A 527 -19.09 2.05 -4.63
N PHE A 528 -19.74 3.15 -5.01
CA PHE A 528 -19.04 4.31 -5.56
C PHE A 528 -19.68 5.59 -5.03
N GLY A 529 -18.91 6.30 -4.20
CA GLY A 529 -19.38 7.41 -3.40
C GLY A 529 -19.24 8.78 -4.08
N VAL A 530 -19.79 9.82 -3.44
CA VAL A 530 -19.59 11.23 -3.78
C VAL A 530 -19.21 11.99 -2.52
N LEU A 531 -18.06 12.66 -2.59
CA LEU A 531 -17.54 13.62 -1.63
C LEU A 531 -17.15 14.87 -2.40
N ASN A 532 -17.74 16.01 -2.03
CA ASN A 532 -17.43 17.30 -2.65
C ASN A 532 -16.77 18.27 -1.67
N LYS A 533 -16.10 19.27 -2.22
CA LYS A 533 -15.35 20.30 -1.52
C LYS A 533 -15.86 21.68 -1.94
N VAL A 534 -16.00 22.57 -0.96
CA VAL A 534 -16.23 24.00 -1.18
C VAL A 534 -14.99 24.74 -0.70
N ILE A 535 -14.21 25.24 -1.66
CA ILE A 535 -12.94 25.90 -1.44
C ILE A 535 -13.17 27.41 -1.47
N LEU A 536 -12.71 28.12 -0.45
CA LEU A 536 -12.96 29.54 -0.22
C LEU A 536 -11.65 30.28 0.04
N VAL A 537 -11.31 31.22 -0.84
CA VAL A 537 -10.14 32.08 -0.72
C VAL A 537 -10.56 33.42 -0.12
N TYR A 538 -9.75 33.96 0.78
CA TYR A 538 -9.97 35.26 1.43
C TYR A 538 -8.73 36.16 1.27
N ASP A 539 -8.93 37.48 1.42
CA ASP A 539 -7.81 38.43 1.44
C ASP A 539 -6.93 38.28 2.70
N LYS A 540 -7.56 37.96 3.84
CA LYS A 540 -6.88 37.77 5.13
C LYS A 540 -7.52 36.65 5.94
N PRO A 541 -6.74 35.87 6.70
CA PRO A 541 -7.30 34.89 7.61
C PRO A 541 -8.06 35.59 8.76
N PHE A 542 -9.22 35.06 9.11
CA PHE A 542 -10.01 35.46 10.29
C PHE A 542 -10.16 34.32 11.30
N TRP A 543 -9.54 33.17 11.01
CA TRP A 543 -9.48 31.97 11.83
C TRP A 543 -8.10 31.84 12.50
N ASP A 544 -7.94 30.85 13.35
CA ASP A 544 -6.65 30.49 13.95
C ASP A 544 -5.75 29.82 12.90
N THR A 545 -4.65 30.46 12.53
CA THR A 545 -3.73 29.98 11.48
C THR A 545 -2.85 28.82 11.91
N GLU A 546 -2.77 28.56 13.22
CA GLU A 546 -1.99 27.44 13.78
C GLU A 546 -2.80 26.13 13.79
N ARG A 547 -4.12 26.21 13.61
CA ARG A 547 -5.00 25.04 13.53
C ARG A 547 -5.22 24.63 12.08
N HIS A 548 -5.06 23.34 11.82
CA HIS A 548 -5.28 22.77 10.49
C HIS A 548 -6.75 22.45 10.23
N ILE A 549 -7.52 22.07 11.26
CA ILE A 549 -8.91 21.62 11.11
C ILE A 549 -9.79 22.23 12.20
N PHE A 550 -11.04 22.53 11.82
CA PHE A 550 -12.12 22.71 12.78
C PHE A 550 -13.43 22.09 12.27
N GLY A 551 -14.25 21.62 13.22
CA GLY A 551 -15.57 21.04 12.96
C GLY A 551 -16.69 22.02 13.28
N VAL A 552 -17.82 21.89 12.59
CA VAL A 552 -19.06 22.61 12.92
C VAL A 552 -20.23 21.64 12.95
N LEU A 553 -20.89 21.58 14.11
CA LEU A 553 -22.06 20.74 14.32
C LEU A 553 -23.27 21.25 13.53
N ARG A 554 -24.05 20.30 12.99
CA ARG A 554 -25.21 20.57 12.14
C ARG A 554 -26.50 20.25 12.86
N ASP A 555 -27.44 21.20 12.85
CA ASP A 555 -28.75 21.00 13.45
C ASP A 555 -29.61 20.04 12.60
N ALA A 556 -30.39 19.20 13.27
CA ALA A 556 -31.55 18.55 12.69
C ALA A 556 -32.65 19.59 12.40
N PRO A 557 -33.63 19.30 11.52
CA PRO A 557 -34.78 20.17 11.28
C PRO A 557 -35.49 20.61 12.58
N ASN A 558 -35.54 19.71 13.57
CA ASN A 558 -35.85 20.05 14.95
C ASN A 558 -34.56 20.09 15.78
N ARG A 559 -34.15 21.27 16.24
CA ARG A 559 -32.93 21.48 17.05
C ARG A 559 -32.88 20.72 18.39
N HIS A 560 -34.02 20.19 18.84
CA HIS A 560 -34.13 19.38 20.04
C HIS A 560 -34.19 17.87 19.73
N SER A 561 -33.99 17.48 18.47
CA SER A 561 -34.05 16.08 18.07
C SER A 561 -32.90 15.26 18.63
N VAL A 562 -33.25 14.04 18.98
CA VAL A 562 -32.40 12.97 19.52
C VAL A 562 -32.67 11.66 18.76
N ALA A 563 -33.13 11.78 17.50
CA ALA A 563 -33.32 10.67 16.58
C ALA A 563 -32.26 10.73 15.48
N GLN A 564 -31.58 9.62 15.18
CA GLN A 564 -30.50 9.57 14.19
C GLN A 564 -30.97 9.98 12.78
N SER A 565 -32.17 9.51 12.39
CA SER A 565 -32.77 9.80 11.08
C SER A 565 -32.91 11.29 10.77
N ASP A 566 -33.11 12.13 11.79
CA ASP A 566 -33.35 13.56 11.59
C ASP A 566 -32.08 14.31 11.15
N TYR A 567 -30.90 13.72 11.34
CA TYR A 567 -29.61 14.31 10.99
C TYR A 567 -29.09 13.82 9.63
N ALA A 568 -29.66 12.75 9.06
CA ALA A 568 -29.11 12.02 7.91
C ALA A 568 -28.81 12.90 6.68
N SER A 569 -29.65 13.90 6.40
CA SER A 569 -29.49 14.79 5.24
C SER A 569 -28.49 15.94 5.46
N GLN A 570 -28.24 16.35 6.70
CA GLN A 570 -27.49 17.59 6.99
C GLN A 570 -26.17 17.35 7.71
N ARG A 571 -25.95 16.19 8.34
CA ARG A 571 -24.78 15.94 9.19
C ARG A 571 -23.44 16.12 8.47
N GLY A 572 -23.35 15.72 7.20
CA GLY A 572 -22.14 15.85 6.39
C GLY A 572 -21.99 17.17 5.64
N ARG A 573 -22.90 18.13 5.86
CA ARG A 573 -22.94 19.40 5.14
C ARG A 573 -22.12 20.47 5.86
N PHE A 574 -20.99 20.90 5.30
CA PHE A 574 -20.09 21.89 5.91
C PHE A 574 -19.66 21.53 7.34
N PHE A 575 -19.53 20.24 7.62
CA PHE A 575 -19.30 19.72 8.97
C PHE A 575 -17.84 19.84 9.41
N GLN A 576 -16.89 19.83 8.46
CA GLN A 576 -15.46 19.89 8.70
C GLN A 576 -14.79 20.84 7.71
N TRP A 577 -13.82 21.60 8.21
CA TRP A 577 -13.14 22.68 7.51
C TRP A 577 -11.63 22.54 7.68
N PHE A 578 -10.90 22.56 6.57
CA PHE A 578 -9.45 22.52 6.54
C PHE A 578 -8.91 23.93 6.26
N ASN A 579 -7.98 24.37 7.10
CA ASN A 579 -7.11 25.49 6.85
C ASN A 579 -5.91 25.02 6.02
N VAL A 580 -5.96 25.30 4.72
CA VAL A 580 -4.89 24.94 3.77
C VAL A 580 -3.99 26.13 3.43
N THR A 581 -3.94 27.13 4.30
CA THR A 581 -3.13 28.34 4.10
C THR A 581 -1.65 28.00 3.99
N GLN A 582 -1.16 27.11 4.87
CA GLN A 582 0.24 26.67 4.86
C GLN A 582 0.58 25.69 3.72
N THR A 583 -0.43 25.17 3.00
CA THR A 583 -0.25 24.23 1.88
C THR A 583 -0.34 24.94 0.53
N THR A 584 -1.20 25.96 0.44
CA THR A 584 -1.48 26.72 -0.80
C THR A 584 -0.74 28.06 -0.87
N GLY A 585 -0.24 28.57 0.26
CA GLY A 585 0.35 29.90 0.37
C GLY A 585 -0.66 31.05 0.39
N LEU A 586 -1.97 30.78 0.34
CA LEU A 586 -3.05 31.78 0.33
C LEU A 586 -4.02 31.56 1.51
N PRO A 587 -4.67 32.61 2.07
CA PRO A 587 -5.70 32.43 3.10
C PRO A 587 -6.91 31.65 2.57
N CYS A 588 -6.88 30.33 2.76
CA CYS A 588 -7.78 29.40 2.07
C CYS A 588 -8.37 28.38 3.05
N LEU A 589 -9.69 28.25 3.01
CA LEU A 589 -10.46 27.23 3.72
C LEU A 589 -11.08 26.25 2.73
N VAL A 590 -11.06 24.97 3.07
CA VAL A 590 -11.77 23.91 2.33
C VAL A 590 -12.82 23.31 3.24
N ALA A 591 -14.09 23.42 2.87
CA ALA A 591 -15.20 22.79 3.57
C ALA A 591 -15.62 21.48 2.89
N LEU A 592 -15.94 20.47 3.69
CA LEU A 592 -16.34 19.16 3.19
C LEU A 592 -17.86 18.98 3.11
N MET A 593 -18.28 18.24 2.08
CA MET A 593 -19.66 17.84 1.81
C MET A 593 -19.73 16.32 1.66
N ALA A 594 -20.05 15.63 2.75
CA ALA A 594 -20.00 14.17 2.88
C ALA A 594 -21.38 13.52 3.06
N GLY A 595 -21.45 12.20 2.91
CA GLY A 595 -22.70 11.45 3.00
C GLY A 595 -23.72 11.92 1.98
N VAL A 596 -24.99 12.07 2.39
CA VAL A 596 -26.07 12.57 1.52
C VAL A 596 -25.78 13.98 0.99
N ALA A 597 -25.18 14.84 1.81
CA ALA A 597 -24.87 16.22 1.44
C ALA A 597 -23.88 16.32 0.26
N GLY A 598 -23.03 15.30 0.06
CA GLY A 598 -22.15 15.21 -1.11
C GLY A 598 -22.93 15.20 -2.43
N PHE A 599 -24.05 14.47 -2.47
CA PHE A 599 -24.94 14.40 -3.63
C PHE A 599 -25.82 15.64 -3.78
N ASP A 600 -26.28 16.23 -2.68
CA ASP A 600 -27.09 17.46 -2.72
C ASP A 600 -26.29 18.63 -3.32
N THR A 601 -25.00 18.71 -2.99
CA THR A 601 -24.06 19.72 -3.53
C THR A 601 -24.04 19.75 -5.06
N GLU A 602 -24.23 18.60 -5.73
CA GLU A 602 -24.22 18.49 -7.19
C GLU A 602 -25.35 19.30 -7.86
N ARG A 603 -26.46 19.52 -7.14
CA ARG A 603 -27.70 20.13 -7.66
C ARG A 603 -27.87 21.59 -7.26
N GLU A 604 -27.07 22.07 -6.32
CA GLU A 604 -27.18 23.42 -5.78
C GLU A 604 -26.30 24.42 -6.53
N SER A 605 -26.68 25.70 -6.47
CA SER A 605 -25.91 26.80 -7.08
C SER A 605 -24.63 27.08 -6.27
N ASN A 606 -23.60 27.60 -6.95
CA ASN A 606 -22.37 28.01 -6.27
C ASN A 606 -22.65 29.16 -5.29
N GLU A 607 -23.53 30.09 -5.67
CA GLU A 607 -23.90 31.27 -4.90
C GLU A 607 -24.57 30.90 -3.57
N ASP A 608 -25.48 29.93 -3.59
CA ASP A 608 -26.18 29.47 -2.38
C ASP A 608 -25.23 28.73 -1.44
N LEU A 609 -24.36 27.86 -1.98
CA LEU A 609 -23.34 27.15 -1.20
C LEU A 609 -22.36 28.14 -0.53
N VAL A 610 -21.89 29.14 -1.26
CA VAL A 610 -20.99 30.19 -0.73
C VAL A 610 -21.71 31.03 0.32
N LYS A 611 -22.98 31.37 0.12
CA LYS A 611 -23.79 32.12 1.07
C LYS A 611 -24.01 31.34 2.36
N GLU A 612 -24.30 30.05 2.27
CA GLU A 612 -24.45 29.18 3.43
C GLU A 612 -23.13 29.05 4.18
N ALA A 613 -22.04 28.71 3.47
CA ALA A 613 -20.69 28.64 4.02
C ALA A 613 -20.32 29.91 4.80
N THR A 614 -20.57 31.08 4.20
CA THR A 614 -20.32 32.38 4.85
C THR A 614 -21.21 32.58 6.09
N GLY A 615 -22.47 32.13 6.04
CA GLY A 615 -23.39 32.17 7.19
C GLY A 615 -22.88 31.34 8.37
N ILE A 616 -22.37 30.14 8.09
CA ILE A 616 -21.77 29.24 9.09
C ILE A 616 -20.54 29.87 9.72
N LEU A 617 -19.61 30.36 8.89
CA LEU A 617 -18.38 31.01 9.36
C LEU A 617 -18.68 32.27 10.18
N ARG A 618 -19.72 33.05 9.83
CA ARG A 618 -20.19 34.18 10.65
C ARG A 618 -20.78 33.75 12.00
N GLY A 619 -21.36 32.57 12.08
CA GLY A 619 -21.82 31.97 13.33
C GLY A 619 -20.65 31.70 14.27
N VAL A 620 -19.56 31.15 13.74
CA VAL A 620 -18.35 30.77 14.50
C VAL A 620 -17.44 31.97 14.81
N PHE A 621 -17.01 32.69 13.78
CA PHE A 621 -15.99 33.76 13.90
C PHE A 621 -16.58 35.18 13.97
N GLY A 622 -17.91 35.28 13.96
CA GLY A 622 -18.64 36.54 14.11
C GLY A 622 -19.05 37.23 12.81
N ARG A 623 -19.94 38.22 12.92
CA ARG A 623 -20.65 38.85 11.79
C ARG A 623 -19.75 39.58 10.77
N LYS A 624 -18.49 39.86 11.12
CA LYS A 624 -17.54 40.59 10.28
C LYS A 624 -16.87 39.72 9.23
N VAL A 625 -17.05 38.40 9.24
CA VAL A 625 -16.51 37.51 8.21
C VAL A 625 -17.02 37.97 6.82
N PRO A 626 -16.10 38.30 5.90
CA PRO A 626 -16.46 38.74 4.56
C PRO A 626 -16.93 37.57 3.71
N PHE A 627 -17.48 37.86 2.53
CA PHE A 627 -17.58 36.84 1.48
C PHE A 627 -16.18 36.51 0.93
N PRO A 628 -15.96 35.29 0.42
CA PRO A 628 -14.68 34.93 -0.21
C PRO A 628 -14.40 35.79 -1.44
N VAL A 629 -13.12 36.00 -1.74
CA VAL A 629 -12.68 36.69 -2.96
C VAL A 629 -12.76 35.77 -4.17
N GLU A 630 -12.56 34.47 -3.97
CA GLU A 630 -12.71 33.42 -4.98
C GLU A 630 -13.25 32.16 -4.31
N ALA A 631 -14.14 31.45 -5.00
CA ALA A 631 -14.70 30.19 -4.53
C ALA A 631 -14.67 29.13 -5.64
N VAL A 632 -14.35 27.90 -5.27
CA VAL A 632 -14.36 26.75 -6.18
C VAL A 632 -15.16 25.63 -5.51
N ILE A 633 -16.12 25.07 -6.23
CA ILE A 633 -16.97 23.98 -5.75
C ILE A 633 -16.73 22.77 -6.66
N THR A 634 -16.40 21.62 -6.08
CA THR A 634 -16.26 20.38 -6.85
C THR A 634 -17.61 19.72 -7.07
N ARG A 635 -17.73 18.99 -8.18
CA ARG A 635 -18.93 18.23 -8.58
C ARG A 635 -18.54 16.90 -9.23
N TRP A 636 -17.99 16.01 -8.42
CA TRP A 636 -17.43 14.74 -8.90
C TRP A 636 -18.48 13.76 -9.43
N GLY A 637 -19.70 13.80 -8.89
CA GLY A 637 -20.82 12.98 -9.36
C GLY A 637 -21.29 13.38 -10.76
N SER A 638 -21.31 14.68 -11.04
CA SER A 638 -21.71 15.21 -12.35
C SER A 638 -20.61 15.11 -13.41
N ASP A 639 -19.34 15.00 -12.99
CA ASP A 639 -18.20 14.88 -13.90
C ASP A 639 -18.29 13.60 -14.75
N LYS A 640 -18.40 13.76 -16.08
CA LYS A 640 -18.58 12.64 -17.01
C LYS A 640 -17.42 11.64 -17.01
N PHE A 641 -16.22 12.06 -16.61
CA PHE A 641 -15.01 11.23 -16.58
C PHE A 641 -14.73 10.61 -15.21
N SER A 642 -15.63 10.79 -14.23
CA SER A 642 -15.44 10.21 -12.90
C SER A 642 -16.73 9.62 -12.33
N ARG A 643 -17.86 10.31 -12.47
CA ARG A 643 -19.19 9.89 -11.99
C ARG A 643 -19.21 9.53 -10.50
N GLY A 644 -18.42 10.26 -9.72
CA GLY A 644 -18.24 10.07 -8.29
C GLY A 644 -16.79 10.27 -7.86
N SER A 645 -16.57 10.11 -6.56
CA SER A 645 -15.29 10.34 -5.91
C SER A 645 -14.43 9.09 -5.93
N TYR A 646 -14.77 8.05 -5.16
CA TYR A 646 -13.98 6.81 -5.08
C TYR A 646 -14.82 5.62 -4.62
N SER A 647 -14.28 4.41 -4.75
CA SER A 647 -15.00 3.20 -4.39
C SER A 647 -15.17 3.06 -2.88
N SER A 648 -16.20 2.34 -2.48
CA SER A 648 -16.46 1.95 -1.10
C SER A 648 -17.00 0.52 -1.08
N SER A 649 -17.03 -0.10 0.09
CA SER A 649 -17.62 -1.43 0.23
C SER A 649 -19.14 -1.33 0.26
N GLY A 650 -19.77 -1.47 -0.91
CA GLY A 650 -21.22 -1.46 -1.06
C GLY A 650 -21.90 -2.58 -0.26
N PRO A 651 -23.21 -2.49 0.05
CA PRO A 651 -23.86 -3.41 0.99
C PRO A 651 -23.76 -4.88 0.59
N GLY A 652 -23.86 -5.16 -0.71
CA GLY A 652 -23.76 -6.51 -1.27
C GLY A 652 -22.33 -6.97 -1.60
N MET A 653 -21.30 -6.14 -1.38
CA MET A 653 -19.94 -6.45 -1.80
C MET A 653 -19.38 -7.69 -1.08
N HIS A 654 -18.71 -8.56 -1.86
CA HIS A 654 -17.99 -9.71 -1.34
C HIS A 654 -16.50 -9.41 -1.10
N PRO A 655 -15.82 -10.14 -0.19
CA PRO A 655 -14.42 -9.86 0.16
C PRO A 655 -13.42 -9.87 -1.01
N HIS A 656 -13.70 -10.62 -2.08
CA HIS A 656 -12.82 -10.77 -3.25
C HIS A 656 -13.25 -9.92 -4.45
N ASP A 657 -14.27 -9.06 -4.31
CA ASP A 657 -14.80 -8.30 -5.44
C ASP A 657 -13.75 -7.38 -6.07
N TYR A 658 -12.85 -6.76 -5.29
CA TYR A 658 -11.73 -5.99 -5.85
C TYR A 658 -10.77 -6.84 -6.69
N ASP A 659 -10.50 -8.09 -6.28
CA ASP A 659 -9.62 -9.00 -7.02
C ASP A 659 -10.28 -9.48 -8.31
N VAL A 660 -11.58 -9.76 -8.26
CA VAL A 660 -12.37 -10.09 -9.46
C VAL A 660 -12.43 -8.88 -10.40
N MET A 661 -12.53 -7.66 -9.86
CA MET A 661 -12.49 -6.43 -10.65
C MET A 661 -11.13 -6.25 -11.37
N ALA A 662 -10.03 -6.68 -10.75
CA ALA A 662 -8.69 -6.65 -11.36
C ALA A 662 -8.48 -7.66 -12.50
N LYS A 663 -9.16 -8.82 -12.49
CA LYS A 663 -8.92 -9.89 -13.46
C LYS A 663 -9.04 -9.44 -14.92
N PRO A 664 -8.11 -9.77 -15.82
CA PRO A 664 -8.24 -9.44 -17.24
C PRO A 664 -9.35 -10.26 -17.92
N VAL A 665 -9.81 -9.77 -19.07
CA VAL A 665 -10.70 -10.49 -19.99
C VAL A 665 -9.98 -10.58 -21.35
N GLY A 666 -9.35 -11.73 -21.60
CA GLY A 666 -8.48 -11.90 -22.77
C GLY A 666 -7.33 -10.87 -22.75
N ASN A 667 -7.26 -10.00 -23.76
CA ASN A 667 -6.24 -8.95 -23.85
C ASN A 667 -6.66 -7.58 -23.26
N LEU A 668 -7.79 -7.53 -22.54
CA LEU A 668 -8.27 -6.35 -21.81
C LEU A 668 -7.98 -6.48 -20.31
N TYR A 669 -7.10 -5.65 -19.80
CA TYR A 669 -6.63 -5.60 -18.40
C TYR A 669 -7.27 -4.44 -17.66
N PHE A 670 -7.32 -4.52 -16.33
CA PHE A 670 -7.96 -3.51 -15.48
C PHE A 670 -7.02 -3.02 -14.38
N ALA A 671 -6.92 -1.71 -14.25
CA ALA A 671 -6.24 -1.03 -13.15
C ALA A 671 -7.06 0.18 -12.66
N GLY A 672 -6.68 0.71 -11.50
CA GLY A 672 -7.41 1.79 -10.83
C GLY A 672 -7.63 1.46 -9.36
N GLU A 673 -7.96 2.48 -8.57
CA GLU A 673 -8.24 2.32 -7.12
C GLU A 673 -9.33 1.28 -6.82
N HIS A 674 -10.29 1.10 -7.74
CA HIS A 674 -11.35 0.11 -7.64
C HIS A 674 -10.92 -1.32 -8.05
N THR A 675 -9.62 -1.57 -8.18
CA THR A 675 -9.05 -2.88 -8.58
C THR A 675 -8.02 -3.39 -7.57
N ILE A 676 -7.92 -2.80 -6.38
CA ILE A 676 -6.93 -3.18 -5.37
C ILE A 676 -7.58 -3.27 -3.99
N GLY A 677 -7.72 -4.49 -3.48
CA GLY A 677 -8.45 -4.72 -2.23
C GLY A 677 -7.66 -4.37 -0.97
N THR A 678 -6.36 -4.11 -1.04
CA THR A 678 -5.53 -3.77 0.13
C THR A 678 -5.45 -2.27 0.38
N HIS A 679 -5.63 -1.46 -0.66
CA HIS A 679 -5.57 0.00 -0.59
C HIS A 679 -6.59 0.63 -1.56
N PRO A 680 -7.88 0.27 -1.47
CA PRO A 680 -8.90 0.84 -2.35
C PRO A 680 -9.06 2.35 -2.11
N ALA A 681 -9.73 3.06 -3.01
CA ALA A 681 -10.03 4.49 -2.88
C ALA A 681 -8.83 5.45 -2.76
N THR A 682 -7.58 4.98 -2.76
CA THR A 682 -6.40 5.84 -2.57
C THR A 682 -5.59 6.09 -3.84
N VAL A 683 -4.78 7.17 -3.81
CA VAL A 683 -3.81 7.48 -4.88
C VAL A 683 -2.73 6.41 -4.99
N HIS A 684 -2.16 5.97 -3.87
CA HIS A 684 -1.14 4.94 -3.86
C HIS A 684 -1.70 3.58 -4.30
N GLY A 685 -2.96 3.27 -3.94
CA GLY A 685 -3.66 2.09 -4.44
C GLY A 685 -3.83 2.11 -5.96
N ALA A 686 -4.29 3.24 -6.50
CA ALA A 686 -4.34 3.43 -7.95
C ALA A 686 -2.96 3.22 -8.60
N TYR A 687 -1.92 3.83 -8.05
CA TYR A 687 -0.55 3.69 -8.55
C TYR A 687 -0.07 2.22 -8.54
N MET A 688 -0.19 1.54 -7.40
CA MET A 688 0.18 0.12 -7.25
C MET A 688 -0.61 -0.79 -8.19
N SER A 689 -1.91 -0.53 -8.39
CA SER A 689 -2.71 -1.30 -9.36
C SER A 689 -2.23 -1.11 -10.81
N GLY A 690 -1.69 0.07 -11.14
CA GLY A 690 -1.06 0.34 -12.42
C GLY A 690 0.22 -0.45 -12.63
N LEU A 691 1.08 -0.52 -11.60
CA LEU A 691 2.29 -1.36 -11.61
C LEU A 691 1.93 -2.85 -11.78
N ARG A 692 0.89 -3.31 -11.06
CA ARG A 692 0.37 -4.68 -11.20
C ARG A 692 -0.07 -4.97 -12.64
N ALA A 693 -0.93 -4.12 -13.22
CA ALA A 693 -1.42 -4.34 -14.59
C ALA A 693 -0.28 -4.27 -15.62
N ALA A 694 0.73 -3.41 -15.41
CA ALA A 694 1.93 -3.41 -16.24
C ALA A 694 2.66 -4.77 -16.17
N SER A 695 2.83 -5.33 -14.98
CA SER A 695 3.41 -6.68 -14.79
C SER A 695 2.58 -7.75 -15.50
N GLU A 696 1.25 -7.75 -15.34
CA GLU A 696 0.36 -8.73 -15.96
C GLU A 696 0.42 -8.69 -17.51
N VAL A 697 0.45 -7.49 -18.09
CA VAL A 697 0.61 -7.29 -19.54
C VAL A 697 2.00 -7.75 -19.99
N PHE A 698 3.04 -7.41 -19.22
CA PHE A 698 4.41 -7.77 -19.54
C PHE A 698 4.64 -9.29 -19.48
N ASP A 699 4.07 -9.95 -18.47
CA ASP A 699 4.07 -11.41 -18.32
C ASP A 699 3.33 -12.11 -19.47
N ALA A 700 2.23 -11.53 -19.95
CA ALA A 700 1.52 -12.04 -21.12
C ALA A 700 2.32 -11.89 -22.43
N MET A 701 3.27 -10.95 -22.49
CA MET A 701 4.12 -10.72 -23.67
C MET A 701 5.38 -11.59 -23.71
N LEU A 702 6.10 -11.68 -22.59
CA LEU A 702 7.39 -12.38 -22.51
C LEU A 702 7.30 -13.78 -21.88
N GLY A 703 6.18 -14.13 -21.25
CA GLY A 703 6.03 -15.37 -20.51
C GLY A 703 6.65 -15.30 -19.11
N PRO A 704 6.56 -16.39 -18.32
CA PRO A 704 7.07 -16.43 -16.95
C PRO A 704 8.59 -16.23 -16.91
N ILE A 705 9.09 -15.75 -15.76
CA ILE A 705 10.54 -15.64 -15.51
C ILE A 705 11.15 -17.04 -15.56
N ASP A 706 12.18 -17.23 -16.38
CA ASP A 706 12.89 -18.50 -16.47
C ASP A 706 13.68 -18.75 -15.18
N ILE A 707 13.51 -19.95 -14.60
CA ILE A 707 14.17 -20.34 -13.36
C ILE A 707 15.20 -21.41 -13.71
N PRO A 708 16.51 -21.06 -13.72
CA PRO A 708 17.56 -22.01 -14.09
C PRO A 708 17.63 -23.19 -13.12
N SER A 709 17.96 -24.37 -13.64
CA SER A 709 18.14 -25.59 -12.86
C SER A 709 19.54 -26.19 -13.07
N PRO A 710 20.35 -26.36 -12.01
CA PRO A 710 20.04 -26.07 -10.61
C PRO A 710 20.13 -24.56 -10.29
N LEU A 711 19.13 -24.03 -9.59
CA LEU A 711 19.08 -22.62 -9.19
C LEU A 711 20.25 -22.19 -8.27
N VAL A 712 20.80 -23.14 -7.51
CA VAL A 712 21.99 -22.92 -6.69
C VAL A 712 23.05 -23.94 -7.08
N LEU A 713 24.20 -23.45 -7.56
CA LEU A 713 25.31 -24.32 -7.92
C LEU A 713 25.85 -25.06 -6.69
N SER A 714 26.26 -26.32 -6.87
CA SER A 714 26.85 -27.12 -5.78
C SER A 714 28.20 -26.53 -5.36
N LYS A 715 28.60 -26.69 -4.08
CA LYS A 715 29.92 -26.23 -3.58
C LYS A 715 31.10 -26.77 -4.39
N ASN A 716 30.95 -27.96 -4.99
CA ASN A 716 31.99 -28.62 -5.78
C ASN A 716 31.96 -28.22 -7.27
N SER A 717 30.90 -27.56 -7.73
CA SER A 717 30.76 -27.11 -9.12
C SER A 717 31.75 -26.01 -9.48
N ALA A 718 32.28 -25.26 -8.50
CA ALA A 718 33.35 -24.29 -8.70
C ALA A 718 34.68 -24.92 -9.15
N VAL A 719 34.88 -26.22 -8.91
CA VAL A 719 36.11 -26.96 -9.25
C VAL A 719 35.92 -27.84 -10.50
N LEU A 720 34.69 -28.12 -10.92
CA LEU A 720 34.36 -29.05 -12.00
C LEU A 720 34.27 -28.43 -13.41
N LYS A 721 34.55 -27.13 -13.58
CA LYS A 721 34.74 -26.52 -14.92
C LYS A 721 36.12 -26.81 -15.55
N ARG A 722 36.70 -27.98 -15.29
CA ARG A 722 37.83 -28.52 -16.06
C ARG A 722 37.55 -29.98 -16.41
N LYS A 723 36.72 -30.17 -17.44
CA LYS A 723 36.60 -31.33 -18.36
C LYS A 723 35.16 -31.84 -18.49
N SER A 724 34.46 -31.36 -19.51
CA SER A 724 33.65 -32.14 -20.48
C SER A 724 32.97 -31.15 -21.47
N PRO A 725 32.44 -31.62 -22.60
CA PRO A 725 33.01 -31.45 -23.94
C PRO A 725 32.51 -30.21 -24.68
N VAL A 726 33.40 -29.65 -25.52
CA VAL A 726 33.21 -28.63 -26.57
C VAL A 726 31.77 -28.13 -26.77
N GLU A 727 31.38 -27.13 -25.97
CA GLU A 727 30.46 -26.09 -26.42
C GLU A 727 31.29 -25.01 -27.13
N VAL A 728 30.75 -24.45 -28.21
CA VAL A 728 31.40 -23.42 -29.01
C VAL A 728 31.61 -22.19 -28.14
N TYR A 729 32.81 -22.08 -27.57
CA TYR A 729 33.24 -20.99 -26.72
C TYR A 729 33.52 -19.78 -27.61
N ASP A 730 32.81 -18.68 -27.38
CA ASP A 730 33.10 -17.40 -28.04
C ASP A 730 34.54 -16.96 -27.71
N PRO A 731 35.48 -17.00 -28.68
CA PRO A 731 36.88 -16.70 -28.44
C PRO A 731 37.12 -15.24 -28.03
N GLU A 732 36.15 -14.36 -28.25
CA GLU A 732 36.20 -12.95 -27.85
C GLU A 732 35.96 -12.81 -26.34
N ARG A 733 34.95 -13.48 -25.79
CA ARG A 733 34.65 -13.47 -24.34
C ARG A 733 35.81 -14.05 -23.53
N ALA A 734 36.42 -15.11 -24.02
CA ALA A 734 37.65 -15.70 -23.47
C ALA A 734 38.79 -14.69 -23.33
N ARG A 735 38.99 -13.88 -24.37
CA ARG A 735 40.05 -12.89 -24.46
C ARG A 735 39.76 -11.70 -23.53
N ARG A 736 38.50 -11.28 -23.43
CA ARG A 736 38.08 -10.23 -22.48
C ARG A 736 38.27 -10.66 -21.02
N ASP A 737 37.83 -11.85 -20.65
CA ASP A 737 37.97 -12.37 -19.29
C ASP A 737 39.46 -12.53 -18.90
N ALA A 738 40.30 -13.00 -19.84
CA ALA A 738 41.74 -13.12 -19.64
C ALA A 738 42.45 -11.76 -19.56
N HIS A 739 42.00 -10.78 -20.34
CA HIS A 739 42.52 -9.41 -20.31
C HIS A 739 42.15 -8.71 -19.01
N GLU A 740 40.89 -8.79 -18.57
CA GLU A 740 40.46 -8.28 -17.26
C GLU A 740 41.27 -8.87 -16.11
N ALA A 741 41.47 -10.20 -16.12
CA ALA A 741 42.30 -10.85 -15.10
C ALA A 741 43.74 -10.34 -15.10
N ALA A 742 44.33 -10.09 -16.28
CA ALA A 742 45.69 -9.58 -16.41
C ALA A 742 45.82 -8.12 -15.95
N VAL A 743 44.82 -7.27 -16.22
CA VAL A 743 44.73 -5.90 -15.72
C VAL A 743 44.67 -5.89 -14.19
N TRP A 744 43.81 -6.74 -13.60
CA TRP A 744 43.69 -6.85 -12.15
C TRP A 744 44.97 -7.36 -11.49
N ASP A 745 45.63 -8.37 -12.07
CA ASP A 745 46.93 -8.87 -11.59
C ASP A 745 48.01 -7.77 -11.69
N TYR A 746 48.01 -6.95 -12.74
CA TYR A 746 48.93 -5.82 -12.89
C TYR A 746 48.70 -4.74 -11.83
N ILE A 747 47.45 -4.34 -11.58
CA ILE A 747 47.11 -3.36 -10.54
C ILE A 747 47.53 -3.88 -9.16
N ILE A 748 47.13 -5.10 -8.81
CA ILE A 748 47.42 -5.68 -7.49
C ILE A 748 48.93 -5.90 -7.29
N SER A 749 49.65 -6.33 -8.33
CA SER A 749 51.11 -6.50 -8.23
C SER A 749 51.88 -5.17 -8.12
N THR A 750 51.30 -4.06 -8.59
CA THR A 750 51.96 -2.75 -8.60
C THR A 750 51.66 -1.92 -7.34
N ILE A 751 50.39 -1.83 -6.92
CA ILE A 751 49.97 -1.01 -5.77
C ILE A 751 49.51 -1.84 -4.55
N GLY A 752 49.61 -3.17 -4.64
CA GLY A 752 49.19 -4.07 -3.57
C GLY A 752 47.68 -4.26 -3.50
N GLU A 753 47.23 -5.06 -2.54
CA GLU A 753 45.81 -5.28 -2.30
C GLU A 753 45.15 -4.02 -1.73
N ARG A 754 43.89 -3.80 -2.12
CA ARG A 754 43.07 -2.71 -1.59
C ARG A 754 42.95 -2.84 -0.05
N PRO A 755 43.06 -1.73 0.71
CA PRO A 755 42.90 -1.75 2.16
C PRO A 755 41.63 -2.48 2.59
N ILE A 756 41.72 -3.22 3.71
CA ILE A 756 40.59 -3.98 4.26
C ILE A 756 39.87 -3.10 5.29
N PRO A 757 38.52 -3.04 5.27
CA PRO A 757 37.77 -2.23 6.22
C PRO A 757 38.00 -2.71 7.66
N PRO A 758 38.14 -1.78 8.63
CA PRO A 758 38.37 -2.15 10.02
C PRO A 758 37.16 -2.92 10.59
N GLY A 759 37.44 -3.97 11.36
CA GLY A 759 36.40 -4.80 11.98
C GLY A 759 35.51 -4.00 12.96
N LYS A 760 34.25 -4.41 13.10
CA LYS A 760 33.30 -3.75 14.01
C LYS A 760 33.80 -3.83 15.46
N VAL A 761 33.94 -2.67 16.11
CA VAL A 761 34.29 -2.61 17.54
C VAL A 761 33.01 -2.56 18.39
N ALA A 762 32.82 -3.54 19.28
CA ALA A 762 31.72 -3.57 20.23
C ALA A 762 31.98 -2.61 21.42
N ALA A 763 31.96 -1.30 21.16
CA ALA A 763 32.34 -0.28 22.13
C ALA A 763 31.18 0.20 23.03
N ASN A 764 30.39 -0.72 23.58
CA ASN A 764 29.41 -0.39 24.60
C ASN A 764 30.01 -0.70 25.99
N ALA A 765 29.98 0.26 26.90
CA ALA A 765 30.50 0.12 28.26
C ALA A 765 29.90 -1.11 28.98
N TYR A 766 28.61 -1.39 28.75
CA TYR A 766 27.96 -2.58 29.28
C TYR A 766 28.54 -3.88 28.72
N VAL A 767 28.98 -3.91 27.46
CA VAL A 767 29.58 -5.11 26.83
C VAL A 767 30.97 -5.38 27.39
N LEU A 768 31.77 -4.33 27.64
CA LEU A 768 33.06 -4.44 28.30
C LEU A 768 32.90 -4.92 29.75
N TYR A 769 31.94 -4.34 30.47
CA TYR A 769 31.57 -4.78 31.82
C TYR A 769 31.06 -6.22 31.84
N ASN A 770 30.20 -6.58 30.89
CA ASN A 770 29.66 -7.94 30.78
C ASN A 770 30.80 -8.94 30.61
N LYS A 771 31.79 -8.64 29.76
CA LYS A 771 32.96 -9.49 29.54
C LYS A 771 33.85 -9.61 30.78
N ALA A 772 34.07 -8.52 31.51
CA ALA A 772 34.89 -8.51 32.72
C ALA A 772 34.23 -9.27 33.89
N PHE A 773 32.91 -9.16 34.03
CA PHE A 773 32.16 -9.73 35.16
C PHE A 773 31.33 -10.96 34.81
N PHE A 774 31.53 -11.54 33.62
CA PHE A 774 30.77 -12.69 33.13
C PHE A 774 30.88 -13.90 34.07
N ASP A 775 32.10 -14.25 34.48
CA ASP A 775 32.35 -15.41 35.34
C ASP A 775 31.88 -15.18 36.78
N GLU A 776 31.89 -13.93 37.25
CA GLU A 776 31.34 -13.60 38.55
C GLU A 776 29.81 -13.69 38.55
N ALA A 777 29.16 -13.18 37.51
CA ALA A 777 27.72 -13.34 37.32
C ALA A 777 27.33 -14.82 37.19
N ARG A 778 28.15 -15.64 36.51
CA ARG A 778 27.94 -17.09 36.42
C ARG A 778 28.01 -17.74 37.80
N LYS A 779 29.03 -17.44 38.60
CA LYS A 779 29.17 -17.95 39.98
C LYS A 779 28.01 -17.51 40.89
N ARG A 780 27.48 -16.29 40.71
CA ARG A 780 26.28 -15.81 41.43
C ARG A 780 25.02 -16.58 41.01
N CYS A 781 24.83 -16.84 39.71
CA CYS A 781 23.75 -17.71 39.22
C CYS A 781 23.83 -19.13 39.81
N GLU A 782 25.05 -19.68 39.91
CA GLU A 782 25.30 -21.02 40.46
C GLU A 782 25.02 -21.09 41.97
N LYS A 783 25.29 -20.02 42.72
CA LYS A 783 24.99 -19.94 44.17
C LYS A 783 23.52 -19.72 44.47
N GLU A 784 22.79 -18.96 43.63
CA GLU A 784 21.36 -18.69 43.82
C GLU A 784 20.46 -19.88 43.44
N ARG A 785 21.01 -20.92 42.79
CA ARG A 785 20.28 -22.15 42.41
C ARG A 785 20.68 -23.35 43.27
N SER A 786 19.75 -23.85 44.08
CA SER A 786 19.88 -25.16 44.75
C SER A 786 19.45 -26.31 43.81
N GLY A 787 20.31 -26.68 42.84
CA GLY A 787 20.06 -27.87 42.00
C GLY A 787 20.99 -28.07 40.79
N LYS A 788 21.28 -29.34 40.44
CA LYS A 788 22.25 -29.80 39.41
C LYS A 788 21.80 -29.63 37.94
N LYS A 789 21.43 -28.42 37.49
CA LYS A 789 21.32 -28.10 36.04
C LYS A 789 22.30 -26.98 35.66
N LYS A 790 23.03 -27.15 34.56
CA LYS A 790 24.01 -26.17 34.04
C LYS A 790 23.35 -24.80 33.83
N VAL A 791 24.00 -23.74 34.30
CA VAL A 791 23.55 -22.35 34.11
C VAL A 791 23.56 -21.99 32.62
N SER A 792 22.44 -21.45 32.12
CA SER A 792 22.35 -21.06 30.71
C SER A 792 23.07 -19.72 30.45
N PRO A 793 23.61 -19.48 29.25
CA PRO A 793 24.22 -18.20 28.91
C PRO A 793 23.27 -16.99 29.09
N ASN A 794 21.96 -17.21 28.94
CA ASN A 794 20.96 -16.16 29.14
C ASN A 794 20.80 -15.80 30.62
N ASP A 795 20.89 -16.77 31.54
CA ASP A 795 20.84 -16.53 32.99
C ASP A 795 22.03 -15.64 33.42
N VAL A 796 23.24 -15.96 32.93
CA VAL A 796 24.46 -15.18 33.21
C VAL A 796 24.33 -13.75 32.69
N ARG A 797 23.75 -13.57 31.51
CA ARG A 797 23.50 -12.26 30.89
C ARG A 797 22.51 -11.41 31.69
N VAL A 798 21.44 -12.02 32.21
CA VAL A 798 20.46 -11.33 33.08
C VAL A 798 21.13 -10.90 34.39
N MET A 799 21.98 -11.76 34.98
CA MET A 799 22.68 -11.43 36.22
C MET A 799 23.76 -10.36 36.02
N THR A 800 24.54 -10.40 34.94
CA THR A 800 25.48 -9.30 34.60
C THR A 800 24.75 -7.98 34.37
N SER A 801 23.54 -8.00 33.79
CA SER A 801 22.71 -6.80 33.63
C SER A 801 22.26 -6.21 34.97
N LYS A 802 21.85 -7.07 35.92
CA LYS A 802 21.53 -6.65 37.29
C LYS A 802 22.75 -6.07 38.01
N MET A 803 23.91 -6.71 37.87
CA MET A 803 25.18 -6.22 38.43
C MET A 803 25.55 -4.86 37.86
N TRP A 804 25.41 -4.66 36.54
CA TRP A 804 25.65 -3.37 35.91
C TRP A 804 24.74 -2.28 36.50
N ARG A 805 23.42 -2.54 36.59
CA ARG A 805 22.45 -1.57 37.15
C ARG A 805 22.69 -1.24 38.63
N ALA A 806 23.23 -2.18 39.40
CA ALA A 806 23.57 -1.98 40.80
C ALA A 806 24.95 -1.36 41.03
N ALA A 807 25.85 -1.39 40.04
CA ALA A 807 27.19 -0.82 40.14
C ALA A 807 27.15 0.70 40.30
N SER A 808 28.03 1.24 41.15
CA SER A 808 28.15 2.68 41.38
C SER A 808 28.73 3.41 40.15
N ALA A 809 28.60 4.73 40.12
CA ALA A 809 29.17 5.53 39.05
C ALA A 809 30.71 5.36 38.96
N GLU A 810 31.39 5.22 40.11
CA GLU A 810 32.83 4.96 40.16
C GLU A 810 33.21 3.58 39.59
N GLU A 811 32.37 2.57 39.77
CA GLU A 811 32.59 1.22 39.24
C GLU A 811 32.35 1.10 37.73
N ARG A 812 31.47 1.94 37.16
CA ARG A 812 31.18 1.97 35.72
C ARG A 812 32.17 2.81 34.93
N LYS A 813 32.72 3.84 35.56
CA LYS A 813 33.60 4.85 34.93
C LYS A 813 34.74 4.27 34.07
N PRO A 814 35.49 3.23 34.49
CA PRO A 814 36.56 2.67 33.65
C PRO A 814 36.05 2.07 32.34
N PHE A 815 34.87 1.44 32.35
CA PHE A 815 34.28 0.82 31.16
C PHE A 815 33.66 1.85 30.22
N GLU A 816 33.18 2.96 30.77
CA GLU A 816 32.70 4.10 29.99
C GLU A 816 33.86 4.82 29.30
N GLU A 817 34.97 5.06 30.01
CA GLU A 817 36.20 5.63 29.45
C GLU A 817 36.82 4.72 28.38
N ASP A 818 36.92 3.41 28.63
CA ASP A 818 37.42 2.44 27.65
C ASP A 818 36.52 2.35 26.41
N ALA A 819 35.20 2.44 26.57
CA ALA A 819 34.25 2.47 25.45
C ALA A 819 34.43 3.73 24.61
N VAL A 820 34.66 4.89 25.23
CA VAL A 820 34.94 6.15 24.52
C VAL A 820 36.27 6.05 23.76
N ASN A 821 37.32 5.55 24.40
CA ASN A 821 38.65 5.37 23.77
C ASN A 821 38.59 4.39 22.60
N ALA A 822 37.87 3.27 22.74
CA ALA A 822 37.69 2.29 21.67
C ALA A 822 36.88 2.84 20.48
N LYS A 823 35.88 3.71 20.72
CA LYS A 823 35.16 4.43 19.66
C LYS A 823 36.07 5.41 18.93
N ALA A 824 36.87 6.19 19.67
CA ALA A 824 37.80 7.15 19.08
C ALA A 824 38.86 6.45 18.21
N ALA A 825 39.45 5.36 18.69
CA ALA A 825 40.41 4.56 17.93
C ALA A 825 39.77 3.92 16.68
N HIS A 826 38.53 3.45 16.75
CA HIS A 826 37.81 2.92 15.59
C HIS A 826 37.50 4.00 14.55
N ALA A 827 37.08 5.20 15.00
CA ALA A 827 36.84 6.33 14.11
C ALA A 827 38.11 6.73 13.33
N LEU A 828 39.26 6.77 14.02
CA LEU A 828 40.56 7.01 13.38
C LEU A 828 40.91 5.91 12.36
N ALA A 829 40.70 4.64 12.70
CA ALA A 829 40.96 3.53 11.78
C ALA A 829 40.02 3.53 10.55
N VAL A 830 38.76 3.97 10.71
CA VAL A 830 37.82 4.15 9.60
C VAL A 830 38.25 5.30 8.71
N GLN A 831 38.72 6.40 9.30
CA GLN A 831 39.25 7.53 8.54
C GLN A 831 40.49 7.12 7.73
N GLU A 832 41.45 6.42 8.34
CA GLU A 832 42.63 5.92 7.65
C GLU A 832 42.29 4.92 6.53
N TYR A 833 41.27 4.08 6.73
CA TYR A 833 40.74 3.18 5.69
C TYR A 833 40.10 3.93 4.53
N ASN A 834 39.30 4.96 4.80
CA ASN A 834 38.65 5.76 3.76
C ASN A 834 39.71 6.49 2.93
N ASP A 835 40.65 7.18 3.58
CA ASP A 835 41.72 7.92 2.91
C ASP A 835 42.65 6.98 2.11
N GLY A 836 42.91 5.78 2.63
CA GLY A 836 43.70 4.76 1.94
C GLY A 836 42.97 4.12 0.77
N SER A 837 41.66 3.92 0.90
CA SER A 837 40.80 3.35 -0.15
C SER A 837 40.69 4.30 -1.35
N VAL A 838 40.45 5.59 -1.11
CA VAL A 838 40.38 6.61 -2.17
C VAL A 838 41.71 6.68 -2.92
N ARG A 839 42.84 6.76 -2.20
CA ARG A 839 44.18 6.76 -2.81
C ARG A 839 44.46 5.50 -3.64
N TRP A 840 44.00 4.34 -3.17
CA TRP A 840 44.15 3.09 -3.91
C TRP A 840 43.28 3.08 -5.18
N ASP A 841 42.02 3.53 -5.08
CA ASP A 841 41.08 3.57 -6.21
C ASP A 841 41.57 4.53 -7.30
N GLU A 842 42.09 5.71 -6.94
CA GLU A 842 42.73 6.65 -7.88
C GLU A 842 43.97 6.05 -8.57
N ALA A 843 44.84 5.38 -7.82
CA ALA A 843 46.03 4.74 -8.36
C ALA A 843 45.67 3.55 -9.29
N ALA A 844 44.63 2.78 -8.96
CA ALA A 844 44.16 1.67 -9.77
C ALA A 844 43.58 2.14 -11.11
N ILE A 845 42.86 3.27 -11.13
CA ILE A 845 42.35 3.88 -12.36
C ILE A 845 43.51 4.31 -13.27
N ASN A 846 44.53 4.98 -12.71
CA ASN A 846 45.69 5.41 -13.48
C ASN A 846 46.48 4.22 -14.04
N LEU A 847 46.72 3.18 -13.23
CA LEU A 847 47.43 1.97 -13.67
C LEU A 847 46.64 1.15 -14.70
N ARG A 848 45.31 1.11 -14.60
CA ARG A 848 44.48 0.52 -15.64
C ARG A 848 44.66 1.27 -16.96
N ALA A 849 44.59 2.60 -16.93
CA ALA A 849 44.78 3.42 -18.11
C ALA A 849 46.18 3.24 -18.73
N GLU A 850 47.24 3.18 -17.92
CA GLU A 850 48.61 2.89 -18.37
C GLU A 850 48.72 1.49 -18.99
N TYR A 851 48.14 0.46 -18.34
CA TYR A 851 48.15 -0.90 -18.85
C TYR A 851 47.41 -1.02 -20.19
N GLU A 852 46.26 -0.36 -20.31
CA GLU A 852 45.46 -0.30 -21.54
C GLU A 852 46.18 0.46 -22.66
N GLU A 853 46.94 1.52 -22.33
CA GLU A 853 47.78 2.26 -23.29
C GLU A 853 48.99 1.43 -23.76
N GLU A 854 49.62 0.64 -22.88
CA GLU A 854 50.76 -0.21 -23.22
C GLU A 854 50.37 -1.51 -23.95
N HIS A 855 49.15 -2.01 -23.74
CA HIS A 855 48.68 -3.32 -24.24
C HIS A 855 47.61 -3.22 -25.33
N ASP A 856 47.64 -2.11 -26.08
CA ASP A 856 46.71 -1.75 -27.15
C ASP A 856 46.30 -2.96 -28.03
N LEU A 857 45.00 -3.26 -28.06
CA LEU A 857 44.40 -4.30 -28.89
C LEU A 857 44.33 -3.82 -30.35
N ALA A 858 45.48 -3.77 -31.02
CA ALA A 858 45.56 -3.63 -32.47
C ALA A 858 45.16 -4.95 -33.15
N GLY A 859 43.84 -5.14 -33.29
CA GLY A 859 43.20 -6.13 -34.13
C GLY A 859 42.36 -5.50 -35.24
N SER A 860 42.92 -4.58 -36.04
CA SER A 860 42.36 -4.22 -37.34
C SER A 860 43.49 -4.04 -38.37
N ALA A 861 43.34 -4.73 -39.50
CA ALA A 861 44.32 -4.81 -40.56
C ALA A 861 44.42 -3.51 -41.37
N THR A 862 45.63 -2.93 -41.37
CA THR A 862 46.38 -2.31 -42.49
C THR A 862 45.84 -1.10 -43.30
N LEU A 863 46.70 -0.05 -43.28
CA LEU A 863 47.24 0.73 -44.42
C LEU A 863 46.36 1.79 -45.11
N THR A 864 46.53 3.07 -44.76
CA THR A 864 47.39 4.08 -45.46
C THR A 864 47.09 5.51 -45.00
N ALA A 865 48.11 6.35 -45.11
CA ALA A 865 48.21 7.74 -44.67
C ALA A 865 47.18 8.71 -45.29
N ASP A 866 46.66 9.66 -44.49
CA ASP A 866 47.08 11.08 -44.46
C ASP A 866 46.06 11.92 -43.66
N GLY A 867 46.53 12.97 -42.97
CA GLY A 867 45.70 14.15 -42.66
C GLY A 867 45.39 14.45 -41.19
N LYS A 868 46.13 15.43 -40.65
CA LYS A 868 45.97 16.13 -39.36
C LYS A 868 44.56 16.70 -39.10
N HIS A 869 44.05 16.62 -37.85
CA HIS A 869 43.91 17.76 -36.90
C HIS A 869 42.98 17.50 -35.68
N ARG A 870 43.61 17.38 -34.48
CA ARG A 870 43.37 18.09 -33.20
C ARG A 870 41.95 18.54 -32.76
N ARG A 871 41.48 18.05 -31.59
CA ARG A 871 40.66 18.77 -30.56
C ARG A 871 40.53 17.91 -29.27
N THR A 872 41.39 18.08 -28.26
CA THR A 872 41.14 18.79 -26.97
C THR A 872 39.82 18.42 -26.25
N SER A 873 39.91 17.52 -25.27
CA SER A 873 38.91 17.29 -24.21
C SER A 873 39.13 18.26 -23.05
N LYS A 874 38.02 18.78 -22.50
CA LYS A 874 37.96 19.40 -21.16
C LYS A 874 37.34 18.37 -20.21
N PRO A 875 37.86 18.18 -18.99
CA PRO A 875 37.24 17.32 -17.99
C PRO A 875 36.08 18.04 -17.28
N VAL A 876 35.06 17.27 -16.94
CA VAL A 876 33.93 17.65 -16.07
C VAL A 876 34.31 17.27 -14.64
N ASP A 877 34.13 18.22 -13.73
CA ASP A 877 34.47 18.18 -12.31
C ASP A 877 33.19 17.81 -11.51
N TYR A 878 33.32 16.90 -10.54
CA TYR A 878 32.28 16.55 -9.58
C TYR A 878 32.73 17.06 -8.21
N ALA A 879 32.15 18.17 -7.76
CA ALA A 879 32.27 18.66 -6.40
C ALA A 879 30.89 18.59 -5.72
N GLU A 880 30.78 17.73 -4.71
CA GLU A 880 29.76 17.82 -3.65
C GLU A 880 30.33 18.81 -2.61
N ASP A 881 29.78 20.03 -2.58
CA ASP A 881 30.07 21.00 -1.52
C ASP A 881 29.10 20.78 -0.35
N ASP A 882 29.71 20.46 0.79
CA ASP A 882 29.10 20.32 2.11
C ASP A 882 29.67 21.49 2.95
N GLU A 883 28.91 22.58 3.16
CA GLU A 883 29.32 23.64 4.11
C GLU A 883 28.19 24.04 5.08
N SER A 884 28.33 23.47 6.27
CA SER A 884 28.36 24.09 7.60
C SER A 884 27.76 25.49 7.86
N VAL A 885 27.01 25.50 8.97
CA VAL A 885 26.63 26.61 9.85
C VAL A 885 27.84 27.42 10.36
N SER A 886 27.77 28.76 10.24
CA SER A 886 28.33 29.69 11.22
C SER A 886 27.55 31.02 11.25
N GLU A 887 27.18 31.43 12.47
CA GLU A 887 26.53 32.67 12.98
C GLU A 887 25.15 33.13 12.45
#